data_AF-A0A259DVB5-F1
#
_entry.id   AF-A0A259DVB5-F1
#
_cell.length_a   1.000
_cell.length_b   1.000
_cell.length_c   1.000
_cell.angle_alpha   90.00
_cell.angle_beta   90.00
_cell.angle_gamma   90.00
#
_symmetry.space_group_name_H-M   'P 1'
#
loop_
_entity.id
_entity.type
_entity.pdbx_description
1 polymer ?
#
loop_
_entity_poly.entity_id
_entity_poly.type
_entity_poly.pdbx_seq_one_letter_code
_entity_poly.pdbx_strand_id
1 'polypeptide(L)'
;MNIHAPQAASTELGKVVIDVEGMTCASCVGRVERALQSVPGVRTAAVNLATERAEIIGPALDRAALVKAIEDAGYDVPTRPVDLAIEGMTCASCVARVERALKAVPGVTAANVNLATERATVTGTADIAALIGAIADAGYEARAAAASADSADASAEKKAAEEALLRRDVTIAAALTLPVAVLEMGAHLVTWIHMAVVNTIGMQNSWYLQFALTTAVLLGPGLRFYRKGFPALARLAPDMNSLVAVGTSAAYGYSLVATFAPAVLPEGTLNVYYEAAAVIVTLILLGRLLEARAKGRTSEAIKRLVGLQAKTARVLRNGEVTEGASWIGESMIWGEPVPVEKTPGSPVTGGTVNQTGAFSFRATAVGEATMLAQIIRMVEAAQGGKLPIQALVDRVTMWFVPVVMALAALTFAVWLIFGPDPALTFGLVNAVAVLIIACPCAMGLATPTSIMVGTGRGAEMGVLFRKGEALQALQGVKVVAFDKTGTLTEGKPRLTDMVLAPGFDRAAVLAAVAAVEAKSEHPIARAIVAAAADEGLIPPEVTAFESVTGFGVAAQAGGQRVEIGADRYMARLGLDVSGFAETSTRLGDEGKSPLYAAIEGRLAAIIAVADPIKETTPQAILALHRLGLKVAMITGDNGRTANAIARQLGIDEVVAEVLPDGKVTAVKRLKGMGPLAYVGDGINDAPALAEADVGLAVGTGTDIAIEAADVVLMSGRLTAVSDAIALSKATMRNIRQNLFWAFIYNALLIPVAAGALWPAFGILLSPIFAAGAMALSSVFVLGNALRLRRFTAAEA
;
A
#
# COMPACT_ATOMS: atom_id res chain seq x y z
N MET A 1 -7.76 14.93 -70.83
CA MET A 1 -8.11 16.23 -70.20
C MET A 1 -9.00 15.93 -69.01
N ASN A 2 -8.41 15.86 -67.81
CA ASN A 2 -9.04 16.12 -66.52
C ASN A 2 -7.94 16.11 -65.48
N ILE A 3 -7.58 17.31 -65.03
CA ILE A 3 -6.54 17.60 -64.05
C ILE A 3 -7.23 17.52 -62.68
N HIS A 4 -6.86 16.54 -61.86
CA HIS A 4 -7.26 16.54 -60.45
C HIS A 4 -6.34 17.49 -59.67
N ALA A 5 -6.96 18.51 -59.10
CA ALA A 5 -6.37 19.45 -58.16
C ALA A 5 -5.91 18.74 -56.87
N PRO A 6 -4.86 19.25 -56.19
CA PRO A 6 -4.44 18.70 -54.90
C PRO A 6 -5.50 19.01 -53.82
N GLN A 7 -5.99 17.96 -53.15
CA GLN A 7 -6.83 18.09 -51.95
C GLN A 7 -6.02 18.74 -50.82
N ALA A 8 -6.48 19.89 -50.34
CA ALA A 8 -5.95 20.52 -49.14
C ALA A 8 -6.23 19.62 -47.92
N ALA A 9 -5.20 19.36 -47.12
CA ALA A 9 -5.32 18.66 -45.85
C ALA A 9 -6.29 19.40 -44.91
N SER A 10 -7.42 18.77 -44.59
CA SER A 10 -8.31 19.23 -43.54
C SER A 10 -7.61 19.08 -42.19
N THR A 11 -7.24 20.20 -41.56
CA THR A 11 -6.71 20.23 -40.19
C THR A 11 -7.82 19.77 -39.23
N GLU A 12 -7.73 18.55 -38.69
CA GLU A 12 -8.67 18.07 -37.66
C GLU A 12 -8.64 19.01 -36.45
N LEU A 13 -9.82 19.42 -35.99
CA LEU A 13 -9.97 20.25 -34.79
C LEU A 13 -9.88 19.35 -33.55
N GLY A 14 -8.88 19.58 -32.71
CA GLY A 14 -8.75 18.89 -31.42
C GLY A 14 -9.69 19.50 -30.38
N LYS A 15 -10.23 18.66 -29.49
CA LYS A 15 -10.98 19.07 -28.29
C LYS A 15 -10.15 18.75 -27.05
N VAL A 16 -9.90 19.75 -26.20
CA VAL A 16 -9.20 19.63 -24.92
C VAL A 16 -10.14 20.05 -23.80
N VAL A 17 -10.19 19.28 -22.72
CA VAL A 17 -10.97 19.59 -21.51
C VAL A 17 -10.01 19.76 -20.33
N ILE A 18 -10.15 20.86 -19.60
CA ILE A 18 -9.31 21.22 -18.45
C ILE A 18 -10.22 21.55 -17.26
N ASP A 19 -9.98 20.93 -16.11
CA ASP A 19 -10.67 21.31 -14.86
C ASP A 19 -10.06 22.63 -14.33
N VAL A 20 -10.88 23.51 -13.72
CA VAL A 20 -10.46 24.84 -13.24
C VAL A 20 -11.07 25.12 -11.86
N GLU A 21 -10.23 25.30 -10.85
CA GLU A 21 -10.62 25.59 -9.46
C GLU A 21 -10.49 27.08 -9.12
N GLY A 22 -11.19 27.51 -8.07
CA GLY A 22 -11.16 28.90 -7.58
C GLY A 22 -12.16 29.85 -8.27
N MET A 23 -12.99 29.35 -9.20
CA MET A 23 -14.07 30.13 -9.80
C MET A 23 -15.30 30.17 -8.87
N THR A 24 -15.76 31.36 -8.52
CA THR A 24 -16.93 31.52 -7.60
C THR A 24 -18.12 32.23 -8.23
N CYS A 25 -17.99 32.76 -9.45
CA CYS A 25 -19.06 33.48 -10.13
C CYS A 25 -18.91 33.52 -11.66
N ALA A 26 -19.93 34.02 -12.36
CA ALA A 26 -19.92 34.17 -13.82
C ALA A 26 -18.81 35.12 -14.34
N SER A 27 -18.37 36.10 -13.54
CA SER A 27 -17.26 36.96 -13.94
C SER A 27 -15.90 36.24 -13.93
N CYS A 28 -15.77 35.19 -13.10
CA CYS A 28 -14.59 34.32 -13.10
C CYS A 28 -14.51 33.50 -14.39
N VAL A 29 -15.63 32.90 -14.78
CA VAL A 29 -15.80 32.15 -16.04
C VAL A 29 -15.34 33.01 -17.22
N GLY A 30 -15.87 34.23 -17.35
CA GLY A 30 -15.49 35.13 -18.45
C GLY A 30 -14.04 35.62 -18.41
N ARG A 31 -13.35 35.55 -17.26
CA ARG A 31 -11.90 35.84 -17.18
C ARG A 31 -11.09 34.66 -17.73
N VAL A 32 -11.44 33.44 -17.35
CA VAL A 32 -10.81 32.20 -17.82
C VAL A 32 -11.02 32.01 -19.32
N GLU A 33 -12.23 32.23 -19.84
CA GLU A 33 -12.52 32.13 -21.27
C GLU A 33 -11.67 33.09 -22.12
N ARG A 34 -11.52 34.36 -21.68
CA ARG A 34 -10.68 35.35 -22.37
C ARG A 34 -9.20 34.98 -22.33
N ALA A 35 -8.72 34.47 -21.20
CA ALA A 35 -7.34 34.01 -21.09
C ALA A 35 -7.07 32.83 -22.04
N LEU A 36 -7.97 31.84 -22.08
CA LEU A 36 -7.86 30.70 -23.00
C LEU A 36 -7.97 31.11 -24.47
N GLN A 37 -8.86 32.04 -24.82
CA GLN A 37 -8.98 32.57 -26.19
C GLN A 37 -7.72 33.30 -26.67
N SER A 38 -6.87 33.78 -25.75
CA SER A 38 -5.60 34.43 -26.11
C SER A 38 -4.48 33.44 -26.45
N VAL A 39 -4.68 32.14 -26.21
CA VAL A 39 -3.69 31.09 -26.49
C VAL A 39 -3.70 30.76 -28.00
N PRO A 40 -2.52 30.75 -28.66
CA PRO A 40 -2.43 30.40 -30.08
C PRO A 40 -3.04 29.02 -30.39
N GLY A 41 -3.86 28.95 -31.43
CA GLY A 41 -4.54 27.72 -31.84
C GLY A 41 -5.93 27.52 -31.24
N VAL A 42 -6.37 28.32 -30.27
CA VAL A 42 -7.74 28.24 -29.73
C VAL A 42 -8.74 28.91 -30.67
N ARG A 43 -9.78 28.17 -31.08
CA ARG A 43 -10.94 28.72 -31.81
C ARG A 43 -12.09 29.05 -30.89
N THR A 44 -12.41 28.15 -29.97
CA THR A 44 -13.48 28.33 -28.98
C THR A 44 -12.98 27.85 -27.63
N ALA A 45 -13.25 28.63 -26.59
CA ALA A 45 -13.12 28.21 -25.20
C ALA A 45 -14.43 28.51 -24.50
N ALA A 46 -15.03 27.49 -23.88
CA ALA A 46 -16.26 27.59 -23.10
C ALA A 46 -16.01 27.04 -21.71
N VAL A 47 -16.33 27.82 -20.68
CA VAL A 47 -16.11 27.43 -19.28
C VAL A 47 -17.44 27.25 -18.58
N ASN A 48 -17.62 26.12 -17.89
CA ASN A 48 -18.81 25.80 -17.15
C ASN A 48 -18.52 25.82 -15.65
N LEU A 49 -19.15 26.77 -14.95
CA LEU A 49 -18.98 26.97 -13.51
C LEU A 49 -19.49 25.78 -12.68
N ALA A 50 -20.61 25.16 -13.07
CA ALA A 50 -21.22 24.08 -12.29
C ALA A 50 -20.41 22.78 -12.34
N THR A 51 -19.64 22.58 -13.42
CA THR A 51 -18.77 21.41 -13.59
C THR A 51 -17.30 21.74 -13.40
N GLU A 52 -16.96 23.00 -13.11
CA GLU A 52 -15.59 23.50 -12.96
C GLU A 52 -14.67 23.10 -14.14
N ARG A 53 -15.18 23.21 -15.37
CA ARG A 53 -14.51 22.71 -16.59
C ARG A 53 -14.46 23.71 -17.71
N ALA A 54 -13.30 23.82 -18.34
CA ALA A 54 -13.07 24.52 -19.59
C ALA A 54 -13.00 23.51 -20.75
N GLU A 55 -13.86 23.69 -21.75
CA GLU A 55 -13.78 22.98 -23.03
C GLU A 55 -13.17 23.90 -24.09
N ILE A 56 -12.06 23.47 -24.69
CA ILE A 56 -11.29 24.22 -25.68
C ILE A 56 -11.26 23.44 -26.99
N ILE A 57 -11.54 24.11 -28.11
CA ILE A 57 -11.51 23.51 -29.46
C ILE A 57 -10.58 24.33 -30.34
N GLY A 58 -9.71 23.66 -31.09
CA GLY A 58 -8.74 24.33 -31.95
C GLY A 58 -7.75 23.37 -32.63
N PRO A 59 -7.07 23.81 -33.70
CA PRO A 59 -5.99 23.04 -34.30
C PRO A 59 -4.72 23.10 -33.44
N ALA A 60 -4.06 21.95 -33.25
CA ALA A 60 -2.75 21.83 -32.57
C ALA A 60 -2.69 22.53 -31.20
N LEU A 61 -3.68 22.28 -30.34
CA LEU A 61 -3.75 22.86 -29.00
C LEU A 61 -2.61 22.37 -28.10
N ASP A 62 -1.83 23.29 -27.53
CA ASP A 62 -0.83 22.99 -26.51
C ASP A 62 -1.46 23.09 -25.10
N ARG A 63 -1.64 21.94 -24.46
CA ARG A 63 -2.21 21.84 -23.11
C ARG A 63 -1.39 22.59 -22.07
N ALA A 64 -0.06 22.63 -22.19
CA ALA A 64 0.79 23.35 -21.22
C ALA A 64 0.58 24.86 -21.31
N ALA A 65 0.46 25.40 -22.52
CA ALA A 65 0.14 26.81 -22.74
C ALA A 65 -1.26 27.18 -22.24
N LEU A 66 -2.25 26.29 -22.41
CA LEU A 66 -3.62 26.49 -21.89
C LEU A 66 -3.66 26.52 -20.36
N VAL A 67 -2.97 25.59 -19.69
CA VAL A 67 -2.86 25.57 -18.23
C VAL A 67 -2.21 26.85 -17.71
N LYS A 68 -1.08 27.24 -18.31
CA LYS A 68 -0.39 28.47 -17.93
C LYS A 68 -1.27 29.71 -18.07
N ALA A 69 -2.09 29.78 -19.12
CA ALA A 69 -3.04 30.89 -19.30
C ALA A 69 -4.13 30.94 -18.22
N ILE A 70 -4.55 29.78 -17.68
CA ILE A 70 -5.50 29.70 -16.56
C ILE A 70 -4.83 30.17 -15.25
N GLU A 71 -3.60 29.72 -15.00
CA GLU A 71 -2.78 30.13 -13.84
C GLU A 71 -2.48 31.64 -13.85
N ASP A 72 -2.07 32.18 -15.01
CA ASP A 72 -1.83 33.62 -15.20
C ASP A 72 -3.11 34.45 -15.01
N ALA A 73 -4.30 33.86 -15.21
CA ALA A 73 -5.59 34.49 -14.95
C ALA A 73 -5.99 34.48 -13.45
N GLY A 74 -5.20 33.80 -12.62
CA GLY A 74 -5.37 33.71 -11.17
C GLY A 74 -6.24 32.54 -10.71
N TYR A 75 -6.31 31.45 -11.47
CA TYR A 75 -7.07 30.24 -11.14
C TYR A 75 -6.18 29.01 -11.16
N ASP A 76 -6.53 28.00 -10.37
CA ASP A 76 -5.74 26.79 -10.26
C ASP A 76 -6.29 25.70 -11.20
N VAL A 77 -5.38 24.90 -11.77
CA VAL A 77 -5.75 23.70 -12.53
C VAL A 77 -5.42 22.49 -11.67
N PRO A 78 -6.42 21.78 -11.10
CA PRO A 78 -6.16 20.65 -10.22
C PRO A 78 -5.49 19.51 -10.99
N THR A 79 -4.35 19.04 -10.49
CA THR A 79 -3.66 17.87 -11.04
C THR A 79 -4.33 16.60 -10.55
N ARG A 80 -5.29 16.07 -11.31
CA ARG A 80 -5.84 14.75 -11.02
C ARG A 80 -4.86 13.66 -11.45
N PRO A 81 -4.59 12.66 -10.59
CA PRO A 81 -3.81 11.50 -11.00
C PRO A 81 -4.50 10.80 -12.17
N VAL A 82 -3.74 10.54 -13.23
CA VAL A 82 -4.16 9.75 -14.38
C VAL A 82 -3.60 8.34 -14.20
N ASP A 83 -4.48 7.35 -14.21
CA ASP A 83 -4.10 5.95 -14.21
C ASP A 83 -4.05 5.39 -15.63
N LEU A 84 -2.91 4.80 -15.98
CA LEU A 84 -2.66 4.11 -17.23
C LEU A 84 -2.42 2.63 -16.95
N ALA A 85 -3.14 1.73 -17.61
CA ALA A 85 -2.82 0.32 -17.62
C ALA A 85 -1.71 0.06 -18.65
N ILE A 86 -0.65 -0.66 -18.26
CA ILE A 86 0.54 -0.91 -19.09
C ILE A 86 0.74 -2.40 -19.26
N GLU A 87 0.84 -2.85 -20.51
CA GLU A 87 1.01 -4.26 -20.84
C GLU A 87 2.47 -4.60 -21.18
N GLY A 88 2.90 -5.81 -20.78
CA GLY A 88 4.19 -6.38 -21.18
C GLY A 88 5.37 -6.11 -20.24
N MET A 89 5.17 -5.37 -19.16
CA MET A 89 6.15 -5.21 -18.08
C MET A 89 6.37 -6.53 -17.35
N THR A 90 7.61 -6.92 -17.11
CA THR A 90 7.92 -8.25 -16.49
C THR A 90 8.94 -8.20 -15.37
N CYS A 91 9.58 -7.05 -15.11
CA CYS A 91 10.57 -6.92 -14.05
C CYS A 91 10.75 -5.47 -13.60
N ALA A 92 11.50 -5.29 -12.51
CA ALA A 92 11.87 -4.01 -11.93
C ALA A 92 12.54 -3.03 -12.92
N SER A 93 13.36 -3.52 -13.85
CA SER A 93 13.99 -2.66 -14.86
C SER A 93 12.99 -2.10 -15.87
N CYS A 94 11.89 -2.83 -16.16
CA CYS A 94 10.79 -2.32 -16.97
C CYS A 94 10.11 -1.13 -16.29
N VAL A 95 9.82 -1.25 -14.99
CA VAL A 95 9.22 -0.19 -14.17
C VAL A 95 10.07 1.08 -14.22
N ALA A 96 11.35 0.96 -13.87
CA ALA A 96 12.26 2.09 -13.83
C ALA A 96 12.42 2.77 -15.20
N ARG A 97 12.28 2.03 -16.30
CA ARG A 97 12.33 2.56 -17.66
C ARG A 97 11.07 3.35 -18.00
N VAL A 98 9.89 2.79 -17.74
CA VAL A 98 8.62 3.47 -18.01
C VAL A 98 8.46 4.71 -17.13
N GLU A 99 8.84 4.66 -15.85
CA GLU A 99 8.84 5.84 -14.98
C GLU A 99 9.73 6.96 -15.54
N ARG A 100 10.91 6.62 -16.05
CA ARG A 100 11.85 7.62 -16.60
C ARG A 100 11.32 8.23 -17.89
N ALA A 101 10.68 7.43 -18.73
CA ALA A 101 10.00 7.92 -19.93
C ALA A 101 8.84 8.86 -19.58
N LEU A 102 8.00 8.48 -18.61
CA LEU A 102 6.87 9.31 -18.16
C LEU A 102 7.34 10.61 -17.50
N LYS A 103 8.36 10.57 -16.64
CA LYS A 103 8.94 11.78 -16.01
C LYS A 103 9.61 12.73 -17.00
N ALA A 104 9.99 12.25 -18.19
CA ALA A 104 10.54 13.08 -19.25
C ALA A 104 9.45 13.79 -20.08
N VAL A 105 8.17 13.41 -19.92
CA VAL A 105 7.07 14.07 -20.62
C VAL A 105 6.80 15.45 -19.99
N PRO A 106 6.79 16.54 -20.77
CA PRO A 106 6.45 17.87 -20.26
C PRO A 106 5.08 17.91 -19.57
N GLY A 107 5.01 18.54 -18.41
CA GLY A 107 3.79 18.63 -17.59
C GLY A 107 3.60 17.49 -16.59
N VAL A 108 4.47 16.48 -16.55
CA VAL A 108 4.46 15.46 -15.49
C VAL A 108 5.19 15.97 -14.25
N THR A 109 4.48 16.04 -13.11
CA THR A 109 5.07 16.41 -11.82
C THR A 109 5.56 15.19 -11.05
N ALA A 110 4.81 14.08 -11.12
CA ALA A 110 5.25 12.79 -10.62
C ALA A 110 4.69 11.65 -11.48
N ALA A 111 5.46 10.57 -11.60
CA ALA A 111 5.00 9.33 -12.21
C ALA A 111 5.50 8.16 -11.36
N ASN A 112 4.57 7.26 -11.02
CA ASN A 112 4.83 6.04 -10.29
C ASN A 112 4.29 4.86 -11.09
N VAL A 113 5.13 3.86 -11.33
CA VAL A 113 4.75 2.66 -12.08
C VAL A 113 4.79 1.47 -11.14
N ASN A 114 3.71 0.68 -11.13
CA ASN A 114 3.62 -0.50 -10.30
C ASN A 114 3.56 -1.78 -11.16
N LEU A 115 4.51 -2.69 -10.90
CA LEU A 115 4.59 -3.97 -11.61
C LEU A 115 3.51 -4.97 -11.20
N ALA A 116 3.05 -4.95 -9.95
CA ALA A 116 2.08 -5.91 -9.43
C ALA A 116 0.65 -5.63 -9.93
N THR A 117 0.32 -4.35 -10.12
CA THR A 117 -0.97 -3.89 -10.65
C THR A 117 -0.93 -3.60 -12.15
N GLU A 118 0.25 -3.65 -12.78
CA GLU A 118 0.45 -3.32 -14.20
C GLU A 118 -0.11 -1.93 -14.56
N ARG A 119 0.03 -0.97 -13.63
CA ARG A 119 -0.52 0.38 -13.77
C ARG A 119 0.56 1.43 -13.53
N ALA A 120 0.43 2.56 -14.21
CA ALA A 120 1.15 3.79 -13.90
C ALA A 120 0.16 4.86 -13.44
N THR A 121 0.46 5.48 -12.32
CA THR A 121 -0.24 6.66 -11.84
C THR A 121 0.64 7.86 -12.10
N VAL A 122 0.14 8.80 -12.90
CA VAL A 122 0.85 10.01 -13.32
C VAL A 122 0.11 11.22 -12.78
N THR A 123 0.79 12.08 -12.04
CA THR A 123 0.27 13.38 -11.64
C THR A 123 0.91 14.45 -12.49
N GLY A 124 0.10 15.42 -12.88
CA GLY A 124 0.55 16.55 -13.68
C GLY A 124 -0.51 16.98 -14.68
N THR A 125 -0.09 17.84 -15.60
CA THR A 125 -0.93 18.45 -16.63
C THR A 125 -0.66 17.88 -18.02
N ALA A 126 0.21 16.87 -18.12
CA ALA A 126 0.56 16.18 -19.35
C ALA A 126 -0.66 15.52 -20.01
N ASP A 127 -0.68 15.53 -21.34
CA ASP A 127 -1.76 14.90 -22.11
C ASP A 127 -1.65 13.37 -22.13
N ILE A 128 -2.80 12.68 -22.06
CA ILE A 128 -2.87 11.21 -21.99
C ILE A 128 -2.25 10.58 -23.24
N ALA A 129 -2.46 11.16 -24.43
CA ALA A 129 -1.87 10.62 -25.66
C ALA A 129 -0.34 10.73 -25.65
N ALA A 130 0.21 11.84 -25.12
CA ALA A 130 1.65 12.01 -24.96
C ALA A 130 2.24 11.00 -23.96
N LEU A 131 1.53 10.72 -22.85
CA LEU A 131 1.93 9.69 -21.89
C LEU A 131 1.94 8.30 -22.51
N ILE A 132 0.90 7.94 -23.28
CA ILE A 132 0.81 6.65 -24.00
C ILE A 132 1.95 6.54 -25.04
N GLY A 133 2.22 7.61 -25.79
CA GLY A 133 3.32 7.67 -26.74
C GLY A 133 4.69 7.43 -26.08
N ALA A 134 4.95 8.07 -24.95
CA ALA A 134 6.20 7.86 -24.20
C ALA A 134 6.36 6.42 -23.70
N ILE A 135 5.26 5.75 -23.31
CA ILE A 135 5.28 4.33 -22.92
C ILE A 135 5.54 3.43 -24.14
N ALA A 136 4.95 3.75 -25.30
CA ALA A 136 5.19 3.05 -26.56
C ALA A 136 6.66 3.16 -27.03
N ASP A 137 7.26 4.35 -26.92
CA ASP A 137 8.68 4.57 -27.21
C ASP A 137 9.59 3.80 -26.23
N ALA A 138 9.15 3.67 -24.97
CA ALA A 138 9.76 2.78 -24.00
C ALA A 138 9.54 1.28 -24.33
N GLY A 139 8.74 0.94 -25.33
CA GLY A 139 8.54 -0.43 -25.83
C GLY A 139 7.45 -1.21 -25.12
N TYR A 140 6.47 -0.53 -24.53
CA TYR A 140 5.33 -1.15 -23.85
C TYR A 140 4.01 -0.59 -24.41
N GLU A 141 2.93 -1.35 -24.29
CA GLU A 141 1.60 -0.88 -24.70
C GLU A 141 0.89 -0.27 -23.49
N ALA A 142 0.18 0.86 -23.68
CA ALA A 142 -0.54 1.52 -22.61
C ALA A 142 -1.93 2.00 -23.04
N ARG A 143 -2.87 1.97 -22.10
CA ARG A 143 -4.24 2.50 -22.28
C ARG A 143 -4.72 3.21 -21.02
N ALA A 144 -5.59 4.21 -21.18
CA ALA A 144 -6.24 4.85 -20.06
C ALA A 144 -7.05 3.82 -19.25
N ALA A 145 -6.85 3.78 -17.94
CA ALA A 145 -7.51 2.81 -17.10
C ALA A 145 -8.94 3.30 -16.75
N ALA A 146 -9.97 2.55 -17.14
CA ALA A 146 -11.34 2.85 -16.74
C ALA A 146 -11.59 2.39 -15.30
N ALA A 147 -12.20 3.26 -14.48
CA ALA A 147 -12.65 2.94 -13.14
C ALA A 147 -14.03 2.26 -13.21
N SER A 148 -14.08 0.92 -13.32
CA SER A 148 -15.32 0.17 -13.13
C SER A 148 -15.07 -1.18 -12.45
N ALA A 149 -16.03 -1.66 -11.67
CA ALA A 149 -15.98 -2.95 -10.98
C ALA A 149 -15.79 -4.14 -11.96
N ASP A 150 -16.28 -4.02 -13.20
CA ASP A 150 -16.05 -5.00 -14.28
C ASP A 150 -14.55 -5.16 -14.64
N SER A 151 -13.72 -4.14 -14.33
CA SER A 151 -12.28 -4.18 -14.61
C SER A 151 -11.49 -5.09 -13.66
N ALA A 152 -11.98 -5.32 -12.44
CA ALA A 152 -11.32 -6.18 -11.45
C ALA A 152 -11.48 -7.67 -11.81
N ASP A 153 -12.69 -8.06 -12.21
CA ASP A 153 -12.97 -9.42 -12.71
C ASP A 153 -12.23 -9.67 -14.03
N ALA A 154 -12.22 -8.70 -14.96
CA ALA A 154 -11.47 -8.80 -16.20
C ALA A 154 -9.94 -8.92 -15.97
N SER A 155 -9.39 -8.21 -14.98
CA SER A 155 -7.97 -8.33 -14.60
C SER A 155 -7.65 -9.70 -14.00
N ALA A 156 -8.53 -10.24 -13.15
CA ALA A 156 -8.37 -11.56 -12.55
C ALA A 156 -8.44 -12.69 -13.60
N GLU A 157 -9.36 -12.59 -14.56
CA GLU A 157 -9.47 -13.51 -15.69
C GLU A 157 -8.24 -13.45 -16.60
N LYS A 158 -7.72 -12.24 -16.90
CA LYS A 158 -6.50 -12.06 -17.69
C LYS A 158 -5.28 -12.72 -17.02
N LYS A 159 -5.13 -12.57 -15.70
CA LYS A 159 -4.06 -13.23 -14.93
C LYS A 159 -4.18 -14.77 -14.95
N ALA A 160 -5.41 -15.29 -14.87
CA ALA A 160 -5.65 -16.73 -14.97
C ALA A 160 -5.32 -17.27 -16.38
N ALA A 161 -5.67 -16.50 -17.43
CA ALA A 161 -5.32 -16.83 -18.80
C ALA A 161 -3.79 -16.81 -19.04
N GLU A 162 -3.08 -15.84 -18.46
CA GLU A 162 -1.61 -15.78 -18.53
C GLU A 162 -0.96 -17.00 -17.85
N GLU A 163 -1.43 -17.39 -16.65
CA GLU A 163 -0.96 -18.60 -15.97
C GLU A 163 -1.20 -19.84 -16.84
N ALA A 164 -2.37 -19.96 -17.46
CA ALA A 164 -2.71 -21.08 -18.34
C ALA A 164 -1.78 -21.15 -19.57
N LEU A 165 -1.49 -20.00 -20.20
CA LEU A 165 -0.56 -19.91 -21.32
C LEU A 165 0.86 -20.32 -20.89
N LEU A 166 1.37 -19.77 -19.78
CA LEU A 166 2.68 -20.15 -19.24
C LEU A 166 2.74 -21.64 -18.90
N ARG A 167 1.68 -22.21 -18.34
CA ARG A 167 1.59 -23.64 -18.04
C ARG A 167 1.68 -24.48 -19.30
N ARG A 168 0.95 -24.11 -20.35
CA ARG A 168 1.03 -24.78 -21.66
C ARG A 168 2.43 -24.70 -22.22
N ASP A 169 3.04 -23.52 -22.21
CA ASP A 169 4.34 -23.27 -22.82
C ASP A 169 5.47 -23.99 -22.06
N VAL A 170 5.42 -24.05 -20.72
CA VAL A 170 6.30 -24.89 -19.90
C VAL A 170 6.11 -26.37 -20.23
N THR A 171 4.87 -26.82 -20.37
CA THR A 171 4.57 -28.24 -20.68
C THR A 171 5.13 -28.62 -22.05
N ILE A 172 4.93 -27.79 -23.07
CA ILE A 172 5.50 -28.00 -24.42
C ILE A 172 7.02 -27.96 -24.36
N ALA A 173 7.61 -26.95 -23.72
CA ALA A 173 9.07 -26.80 -23.62
C ALA A 173 9.70 -28.00 -22.89
N ALA A 174 9.11 -28.44 -21.77
CA ALA A 174 9.58 -29.60 -21.02
C ALA A 174 9.45 -30.90 -21.83
N ALA A 175 8.34 -31.11 -22.54
CA ALA A 175 8.14 -32.29 -23.37
C ALA A 175 9.17 -32.39 -24.50
N LEU A 176 9.53 -31.26 -25.12
CA LEU A 176 10.53 -31.19 -26.19
C LEU A 176 11.97 -31.23 -25.65
N THR A 177 12.22 -30.64 -24.49
CA THR A 177 13.55 -30.55 -23.88
C THR A 177 13.96 -31.85 -23.20
N LEU A 178 13.02 -32.60 -22.62
CA LEU A 178 13.32 -33.82 -21.88
C LEU A 178 14.09 -34.85 -22.74
N PRO A 179 13.68 -35.17 -23.99
CA PRO A 179 14.48 -36.03 -24.86
C PRO A 179 15.88 -35.49 -25.14
N VAL A 180 16.03 -34.18 -25.40
CA VAL A 180 17.33 -33.54 -25.64
C VAL A 180 18.24 -33.68 -24.42
N ALA A 181 17.71 -33.40 -23.22
CA ALA A 181 18.44 -33.53 -21.97
C ALA A 181 18.85 -35.00 -21.69
N VAL A 182 17.96 -35.96 -21.95
CA VAL A 182 18.28 -37.39 -21.79
C VAL A 182 19.35 -37.85 -22.77
N LEU A 183 19.28 -37.41 -24.02
CA LEU A 183 20.23 -37.81 -25.06
C LEU A 183 21.65 -37.30 -24.81
N GLU A 184 21.82 -36.06 -24.36
CA GLU A 184 23.15 -35.51 -24.05
C GLU A 184 23.58 -35.81 -22.62
N MET A 185 22.81 -35.35 -21.62
CA MET A 185 23.21 -35.51 -20.22
C MET A 185 23.20 -36.98 -19.79
N GLY A 186 22.21 -37.75 -20.23
CA GLY A 186 22.12 -39.17 -19.92
C GLY A 186 23.27 -39.97 -20.55
N ALA A 187 23.68 -39.62 -21.77
CA ALA A 187 24.83 -40.26 -22.41
C ALA A 187 26.14 -39.96 -21.68
N HIS A 188 26.36 -38.74 -21.18
CA HIS A 188 27.57 -38.41 -20.42
C HIS A 188 27.59 -38.97 -18.99
N LEU A 189 26.44 -39.11 -18.34
CA LEU A 189 26.34 -39.60 -16.96
C LEU A 189 26.27 -41.12 -16.86
N VAL A 190 25.73 -41.80 -17.88
CA VAL A 190 25.55 -43.25 -17.85
C VAL A 190 25.98 -43.87 -19.17
N THR A 191 27.09 -44.62 -19.12
CA THR A 191 27.75 -45.20 -20.29
C THR A 191 26.83 -46.08 -21.15
N TRP A 192 25.84 -46.77 -20.54
CA TRP A 192 24.88 -47.58 -21.29
C TRP A 192 23.97 -46.74 -22.21
N ILE A 193 23.62 -45.51 -21.80
CA ILE A 193 22.81 -44.59 -22.62
C ILE A 193 23.64 -44.13 -23.82
N HIS A 194 24.91 -43.77 -23.58
CA HIS A 194 25.83 -43.40 -24.66
C HIS A 194 25.97 -44.54 -25.69
N MET A 195 26.26 -45.76 -25.21
CA MET A 195 26.38 -46.93 -26.08
C MET A 195 25.05 -47.25 -26.79
N ALA A 196 23.91 -47.09 -26.12
CA ALA A 196 22.60 -47.28 -26.74
C ALA A 196 22.37 -46.26 -27.87
N VAL A 197 22.66 -44.98 -27.65
CA VAL A 197 22.52 -43.93 -28.68
C VAL A 197 23.43 -44.20 -29.87
N VAL A 198 24.71 -44.50 -29.62
CA VAL A 198 25.69 -44.83 -30.66
C VAL A 198 25.24 -46.04 -31.50
N ASN A 199 24.72 -47.09 -30.84
CA ASN A 199 24.37 -48.33 -31.51
C ASN A 199 22.98 -48.33 -32.19
N THR A 200 22.09 -47.41 -31.83
CA THR A 200 20.72 -47.40 -32.36
C THR A 200 20.48 -46.23 -33.33
N ILE A 201 20.69 -45.00 -32.86
CA ILE A 201 20.35 -43.78 -33.60
C ILE A 201 21.59 -43.30 -34.37
N GLY A 202 22.77 -43.45 -33.79
CA GLY A 202 24.03 -42.88 -34.26
C GLY A 202 24.22 -41.43 -33.80
N MET A 203 25.47 -41.01 -33.56
CA MET A 203 25.79 -39.70 -32.99
C MET A 203 25.31 -38.53 -33.87
N GLN A 204 25.54 -38.60 -35.18
CA GLN A 204 25.13 -37.53 -36.10
C GLN A 204 23.59 -37.36 -36.15
N ASN A 205 22.85 -38.47 -36.16
CA ASN A 205 21.38 -38.42 -36.16
C ASN A 205 20.84 -37.94 -34.81
N SER A 206 21.53 -38.27 -33.70
CA SER A 206 21.24 -37.69 -32.38
C SER A 206 21.34 -36.16 -32.44
N TRP A 207 22.42 -35.61 -33.02
CA TRP A 207 22.58 -34.16 -33.16
C TRP A 207 21.50 -33.52 -34.04
N TYR A 208 21.08 -34.15 -35.14
CA TYR A 208 19.97 -33.64 -35.95
C TYR A 208 18.64 -33.66 -35.19
N LEU A 209 18.37 -34.69 -34.40
CA LEU A 209 17.18 -34.77 -33.56
C LEU A 209 17.21 -33.67 -32.49
N GLN A 210 18.33 -33.49 -31.81
CA GLN A 210 18.50 -32.43 -30.81
C GLN A 210 18.36 -31.04 -31.41
N PHE A 211 18.93 -30.80 -32.59
CA PHE A 211 18.73 -29.58 -33.37
C PHE A 211 17.24 -29.33 -33.61
N ALA A 212 16.51 -30.30 -34.16
CA ALA A 212 15.09 -30.13 -34.49
C ALA A 212 14.23 -29.82 -33.24
N LEU A 213 14.41 -30.59 -32.16
CA LEU A 213 13.69 -30.41 -30.91
C LEU A 213 14.03 -29.06 -30.25
N THR A 214 15.31 -28.69 -30.21
CA THR A 214 15.75 -27.44 -29.61
C THR A 214 15.28 -26.24 -30.43
N THR A 215 15.30 -26.33 -31.76
CA THR A 215 14.71 -25.33 -32.65
C THR A 215 13.23 -25.10 -32.33
N ALA A 216 12.47 -26.18 -32.13
CA ALA A 216 11.06 -26.10 -31.76
C ALA A 216 10.85 -25.43 -30.39
N VAL A 217 11.73 -25.69 -29.42
CA VAL A 217 11.71 -25.01 -28.11
C VAL A 217 12.01 -23.52 -28.26
N LEU A 218 13.05 -23.15 -29.02
CA LEU A 218 13.49 -21.76 -29.16
C LEU A 218 12.52 -20.92 -29.99
N LEU A 219 11.97 -21.46 -31.08
CA LEU A 219 11.02 -20.76 -31.96
C LEU A 219 9.57 -20.82 -31.48
N GLY A 220 9.23 -21.80 -30.64
CA GLY A 220 7.92 -21.91 -29.99
C GLY A 220 7.89 -21.17 -28.64
N PRO A 221 7.90 -21.88 -27.50
CA PRO A 221 7.84 -21.27 -26.17
C PRO A 221 8.92 -20.20 -25.90
N GLY A 222 10.14 -20.41 -26.39
CA GLY A 222 11.30 -19.55 -26.17
C GLY A 222 11.30 -18.24 -26.95
N LEU A 223 10.46 -18.11 -28.00
CA LEU A 223 10.49 -16.96 -28.91
C LEU A 223 10.27 -15.62 -28.21
N ARG A 224 9.53 -15.65 -27.08
CA ARG A 224 9.28 -14.48 -26.23
C ARG A 224 10.56 -13.81 -25.72
N PHE A 225 11.59 -14.59 -25.42
CA PHE A 225 12.85 -14.08 -24.87
C PHE A 225 13.62 -13.32 -25.95
N TYR A 226 13.63 -13.83 -27.18
CA TYR A 226 14.28 -13.19 -28.32
C TYR A 226 13.56 -11.91 -28.76
N ARG A 227 12.21 -11.96 -28.82
CA ARG A 227 11.38 -10.79 -29.18
C ARG A 227 11.53 -9.62 -28.22
N LYS A 228 11.83 -9.87 -26.94
CA LYS A 228 12.06 -8.81 -25.94
C LYS A 228 13.55 -8.49 -25.75
N GLY A 229 14.39 -9.51 -25.70
CA GLY A 229 15.80 -9.42 -25.32
C GLY A 229 16.69 -8.70 -26.32
N PHE A 230 16.57 -8.99 -27.63
CA PHE A 230 17.38 -8.31 -28.64
C PHE A 230 17.01 -6.83 -28.81
N PRO A 231 15.72 -6.44 -28.88
CA PRO A 231 15.37 -5.03 -28.89
C PRO A 231 15.82 -4.27 -27.63
N ALA A 232 15.75 -4.89 -26.45
CA ALA A 232 16.25 -4.30 -25.22
C ALA A 232 17.77 -4.04 -25.26
N LEU A 233 18.54 -5.00 -25.80
CA LEU A 233 19.97 -4.85 -26.01
C LEU A 233 20.31 -3.75 -27.02
N ALA A 234 19.60 -3.70 -28.16
CA ALA A 234 19.78 -2.67 -29.19
C ALA A 234 19.53 -1.25 -28.68
N ARG A 235 18.64 -1.10 -27.68
CA ARG A 235 18.34 0.17 -27.01
C ARG A 235 19.27 0.48 -25.83
N LEU A 236 20.36 -0.28 -25.64
CA LEU A 236 21.31 -0.15 -24.52
C LEU A 236 20.64 -0.25 -23.14
N ALA A 237 19.56 -1.02 -23.05
CA ALA A 237 18.83 -1.27 -21.82
C ALA A 237 18.69 -2.78 -21.59
N PRO A 238 19.81 -3.53 -21.46
CA PRO A 238 19.77 -4.97 -21.37
C PRO A 238 19.02 -5.41 -20.10
N ASP A 239 18.18 -6.44 -20.25
CA ASP A 239 17.39 -7.01 -19.17
C ASP A 239 17.62 -8.53 -19.05
N MET A 240 16.82 -9.19 -18.22
CA MET A 240 16.85 -10.65 -18.09
C MET A 240 16.60 -11.35 -19.44
N ASN A 241 15.70 -10.85 -20.28
CA ASN A 241 15.44 -11.45 -21.59
C ASN A 241 16.66 -11.32 -22.50
N SER A 242 17.41 -10.21 -22.40
CA SER A 242 18.68 -10.03 -23.12
C SER A 242 19.73 -11.07 -22.71
N LEU A 243 19.90 -11.34 -21.41
CA LEU A 243 20.84 -12.36 -20.92
C LEU A 243 20.49 -13.75 -21.46
N VAL A 244 19.21 -14.11 -21.38
CA VAL A 244 18.73 -15.40 -21.89
C VAL A 244 18.94 -15.49 -23.39
N ALA A 245 18.49 -14.49 -24.15
CA ALA A 245 18.61 -14.47 -25.61
C ALA A 245 20.07 -14.60 -26.07
N VAL A 246 21.01 -13.86 -25.45
CA VAL A 246 22.43 -13.95 -25.79
C VAL A 246 23.00 -15.32 -25.42
N GLY A 247 22.73 -15.82 -24.20
CA GLY A 247 23.26 -17.10 -23.74
C GLY A 247 22.75 -18.30 -24.56
N THR A 248 21.44 -18.35 -24.83
CA THR A 248 20.83 -19.45 -25.59
C THR A 248 21.16 -19.36 -27.07
N SER A 249 21.28 -18.16 -27.66
CA SER A 249 21.76 -17.99 -29.04
C SER A 249 23.21 -18.41 -29.20
N ALA A 250 24.08 -18.11 -28.22
CA ALA A 250 25.50 -18.49 -28.27
C ALA A 250 25.66 -20.02 -28.22
N ALA A 251 24.99 -20.69 -27.28
CA ALA A 251 25.00 -22.16 -27.18
C ALA A 251 24.41 -22.84 -28.42
N TYR A 252 23.25 -22.35 -28.90
CA TYR A 252 22.59 -22.90 -30.07
C TYR A 252 23.39 -22.65 -31.36
N GLY A 253 23.94 -21.45 -31.54
CA GLY A 253 24.76 -21.09 -32.70
C GLY A 253 26.03 -21.92 -32.82
N TYR A 254 26.74 -22.15 -31.70
CA TYR A 254 27.87 -23.06 -31.67
C TYR A 254 27.47 -24.49 -32.06
N SER A 255 26.35 -24.97 -31.51
CA SER A 255 25.82 -26.31 -31.79
C SER A 255 25.46 -26.49 -33.26
N LEU A 256 24.92 -25.46 -33.92
CA LEU A 256 24.66 -25.47 -35.36
C LEU A 256 25.95 -25.64 -36.17
N VAL A 257 27.00 -24.88 -35.83
CA VAL A 257 28.29 -25.01 -36.51
C VAL A 257 28.88 -26.41 -36.30
N ALA A 258 28.85 -26.92 -35.06
CA ALA A 258 29.31 -28.27 -34.76
C ALA A 258 28.53 -29.37 -35.52
N THR A 259 27.22 -29.18 -35.72
CA THR A 259 26.36 -30.18 -36.38
C THR A 259 26.49 -30.16 -37.90
N PHE A 260 26.52 -28.98 -38.52
CA PHE A 260 26.40 -28.82 -39.97
C PHE A 260 27.69 -28.37 -40.67
N ALA A 261 28.64 -27.80 -39.93
CA ALA A 261 29.93 -27.34 -40.45
C ALA A 261 31.09 -27.76 -39.52
N PRO A 262 31.22 -29.05 -39.16
CA PRO A 262 32.22 -29.52 -38.19
C PRO A 262 33.66 -29.22 -38.61
N ALA A 263 33.93 -29.15 -39.92
CA ALA A 263 35.25 -28.84 -40.47
C ALA A 263 35.75 -27.41 -40.18
N VAL A 264 34.86 -26.50 -39.75
CA VAL A 264 35.23 -25.13 -39.35
C VAL A 264 35.80 -25.09 -37.93
N LEU A 265 35.52 -26.12 -37.13
CA LEU A 265 35.94 -26.18 -35.75
C LEU A 265 37.27 -26.97 -35.61
N PRO A 266 38.16 -26.57 -34.68
CA PRO A 266 39.41 -27.30 -34.43
C PRO A 266 39.15 -28.75 -34.00
N GLU A 267 40.07 -29.67 -34.33
CA GLU A 267 39.96 -31.07 -33.95
C GLU A 267 39.81 -31.22 -32.42
N GLY A 268 38.86 -32.05 -31.97
CA GLY A 268 38.58 -32.27 -30.54
C GLY A 268 37.56 -31.31 -29.91
N THR A 269 37.00 -30.35 -30.66
CA THR A 269 35.99 -29.39 -30.15
C THR A 269 34.53 -29.77 -30.47
N LEU A 270 34.33 -30.91 -31.13
CA LEU A 270 33.03 -31.34 -31.66
C LEU A 270 32.09 -31.85 -30.56
N ASN A 271 31.56 -30.91 -29.78
CA ASN A 271 30.48 -31.13 -28.82
C ASN A 271 29.29 -30.24 -29.20
N VAL A 272 28.07 -30.67 -28.89
CA VAL A 272 26.87 -29.86 -29.06
C VAL A 272 26.37 -29.41 -27.68
N TYR A 273 25.68 -28.27 -27.66
CA TYR A 273 25.12 -27.62 -26.46
C TYR A 273 23.64 -27.27 -26.68
N TYR A 274 22.94 -28.09 -27.47
CA TYR A 274 21.50 -27.94 -27.73
C TYR A 274 20.69 -28.10 -26.43
N GLU A 275 21.10 -29.06 -25.59
CA GLU A 275 20.54 -29.31 -24.26
C GLU A 275 20.66 -28.08 -23.36
N ALA A 276 21.80 -27.39 -23.37
CA ALA A 276 21.97 -26.18 -22.58
C ALA A 276 20.91 -25.14 -22.97
N ALA A 277 20.80 -24.82 -24.27
CA ALA A 277 19.82 -23.83 -24.75
C ALA A 277 18.36 -24.22 -24.42
N ALA A 278 17.98 -25.49 -24.65
CA ALA A 278 16.62 -25.97 -24.40
C ALA A 278 16.25 -26.01 -22.90
N VAL A 279 17.17 -26.50 -22.06
CA VAL A 279 16.98 -26.60 -20.59
C VAL A 279 16.89 -25.22 -19.97
N ILE A 280 17.74 -24.27 -20.38
CA ILE A 280 17.68 -22.88 -19.90
C ILE A 280 16.30 -22.28 -20.16
N VAL A 281 15.81 -22.35 -21.40
CA VAL A 281 14.49 -21.81 -21.77
C VAL A 281 13.38 -22.46 -20.93
N THR A 282 13.42 -23.78 -20.79
CA THR A 282 12.41 -24.54 -20.03
C THR A 282 12.40 -24.16 -18.55
N LEU A 283 13.57 -24.11 -17.89
CA LEU A 283 13.68 -23.79 -16.47
C LEU A 283 13.30 -22.34 -16.16
N ILE A 284 13.63 -21.40 -17.07
CA ILE A 284 13.23 -20.00 -16.90
C ILE A 284 11.72 -19.83 -17.09
N LEU A 285 11.11 -20.53 -18.05
CA LEU A 285 9.66 -20.57 -18.19
C LEU A 285 8.99 -21.17 -16.95
N LEU A 286 9.55 -22.24 -16.40
CA LEU A 286 9.07 -22.84 -15.15
C LEU A 286 9.17 -21.84 -14.00
N GLY A 287 10.28 -21.12 -13.88
CA GLY A 287 10.44 -20.03 -12.91
C GLY A 287 9.35 -18.97 -13.03
N ARG A 288 9.04 -18.52 -14.26
CA ARG A 288 7.95 -17.57 -14.53
C ARG A 288 6.55 -18.11 -14.21
N LEU A 289 6.30 -19.40 -14.46
CA LEU A 289 5.04 -20.04 -14.09
C LEU A 289 4.89 -20.08 -12.56
N LEU A 290 5.94 -20.45 -11.84
CA LEU A 290 5.95 -20.46 -10.37
C LEU A 290 5.76 -19.05 -9.81
N GLU A 291 6.39 -18.06 -10.40
CA GLU A 291 6.20 -16.64 -10.11
C GLU A 291 4.74 -16.20 -10.31
N ALA A 292 4.17 -16.46 -11.49
CA ALA A 292 2.79 -16.08 -11.82
C ALA A 292 1.79 -16.73 -10.85
N ARG A 293 1.96 -18.03 -10.58
CA ARG A 293 1.12 -18.77 -9.63
C ARG A 293 1.25 -18.25 -8.21
N ALA A 294 2.47 -17.91 -7.77
CA ALA A 294 2.69 -17.35 -6.45
C ALA A 294 2.02 -15.97 -6.31
N LYS A 295 2.19 -15.07 -7.30
CA LYS A 295 1.49 -13.78 -7.35
C LYS A 295 -0.03 -13.94 -7.35
N GLY A 296 -0.56 -14.91 -8.10
CA GLY A 296 -2.00 -15.20 -8.14
C GLY A 296 -2.57 -15.61 -6.78
N ARG A 297 -1.81 -16.38 -5.99
CA ARG A 297 -2.20 -16.79 -4.63
C ARG A 297 -2.09 -15.66 -3.60
N THR A 298 -1.21 -14.68 -3.81
CA THR A 298 -1.07 -13.55 -2.89
C THR A 298 -2.17 -12.50 -3.06
N SER A 299 -2.82 -12.44 -4.23
CA SER A 299 -4.03 -11.62 -4.45
C SER A 299 -5.33 -12.25 -3.89
N GLU A 300 -5.27 -13.42 -3.25
CA GLU A 300 -6.45 -14.13 -2.73
C GLU A 300 -7.13 -13.39 -1.57
N ALA A 301 -6.36 -12.70 -0.72
CA ALA A 301 -6.92 -11.93 0.41
C ALA A 301 -7.80 -10.76 -0.08
N ILE A 302 -7.36 -10.04 -1.11
CA ILE A 302 -8.17 -9.00 -1.76
C ILE A 302 -9.40 -9.61 -2.44
N LYS A 303 -9.24 -10.74 -3.15
CA LYS A 303 -10.39 -11.43 -3.77
C LYS A 303 -11.46 -11.82 -2.75
N ARG A 304 -11.06 -12.20 -1.54
CA ARG A 304 -12.02 -12.48 -0.45
C ARG A 304 -12.75 -11.21 0.00
N LEU A 305 -12.05 -10.08 0.14
CA LEU A 305 -12.67 -8.79 0.47
C LEU A 305 -13.64 -8.32 -0.62
N VAL A 306 -13.23 -8.40 -1.89
CA VAL A 306 -14.10 -8.10 -3.05
C VAL A 306 -15.33 -9.02 -3.06
N GLY A 307 -15.14 -10.31 -2.73
CA GLY A 307 -16.23 -11.28 -2.64
C GLY A 307 -17.28 -10.96 -1.56
N LEU A 308 -16.97 -10.10 -0.59
CA LEU A 308 -17.94 -9.62 0.41
C LEU A 308 -18.85 -8.51 -0.12
N GLN A 309 -18.55 -7.92 -1.29
CA GLN A 309 -19.41 -6.88 -1.87
C GLN A 309 -20.76 -7.47 -2.25
N ALA A 310 -21.83 -6.88 -1.72
CA ALA A 310 -23.19 -7.23 -2.09
C ALA A 310 -23.43 -6.88 -3.57
N LYS A 311 -23.72 -7.88 -4.40
CA LYS A 311 -23.98 -7.70 -5.84
C LYS A 311 -25.37 -7.16 -6.14
N THR A 312 -26.32 -7.39 -5.23
CA THR A 312 -27.72 -7.01 -5.40
C THR A 312 -28.26 -6.42 -4.10
N ALA A 313 -29.11 -5.41 -4.23
CA ALA A 313 -29.88 -4.83 -3.13
C ALA A 313 -31.33 -4.62 -3.60
N ARG A 314 -32.30 -4.74 -2.69
CA ARG A 314 -33.71 -4.45 -2.99
C ARG A 314 -34.00 -2.98 -2.66
N VAL A 315 -34.45 -2.23 -3.66
CA VAL A 315 -34.84 -0.82 -3.51
C VAL A 315 -36.30 -0.74 -3.08
N LEU A 316 -36.57 -0.16 -1.91
CA LEU A 316 -37.92 0.20 -1.49
C LEU A 316 -38.39 1.41 -2.31
N ARG A 317 -39.52 1.29 -3.01
CA ARG A 317 -40.19 2.41 -3.69
C ARG A 317 -41.51 2.69 -2.97
N ASN A 318 -41.71 3.95 -2.57
CA ASN A 318 -42.92 4.53 -1.96
C ASN A 318 -43.17 4.28 -0.46
N GLY A 319 -42.15 4.26 0.39
CA GLY A 319 -42.32 4.35 1.85
C GLY A 319 -41.00 4.63 2.58
N GLU A 320 -41.03 5.50 3.59
CA GLU A 320 -40.00 5.50 4.64
C GLU A 320 -40.35 4.38 5.63
N VAL A 321 -39.44 3.41 5.80
CA VAL A 321 -39.49 2.43 6.90
C VAL A 321 -38.11 2.39 7.53
N THR A 322 -38.06 2.80 8.80
CA THR A 322 -36.89 2.91 9.68
C THR A 322 -36.95 1.88 10.81
N GLU A 323 -37.81 0.86 10.70
CA GLU A 323 -38.14 -0.09 11.78
C GLU A 323 -37.37 -1.42 11.68
N GLY A 324 -37.18 -2.04 12.84
CA GLY A 324 -36.50 -3.32 13.03
C GLY A 324 -35.23 -3.19 13.88
N ALA A 325 -34.93 -4.23 14.65
CA ALA A 325 -33.65 -4.39 15.32
C ALA A 325 -33.07 -5.75 14.94
N SER A 326 -31.76 -5.82 14.79
CA SER A 326 -31.07 -7.07 14.48
C SER A 326 -29.63 -7.05 14.96
N TRP A 327 -29.07 -8.24 15.08
CA TRP A 327 -27.66 -8.45 15.36
C TRP A 327 -26.90 -8.62 14.05
N ILE A 328 -25.85 -7.81 13.87
CA ILE A 328 -25.00 -7.88 12.68
C ILE A 328 -23.63 -8.41 13.09
N GLY A 329 -23.20 -9.47 12.40
CA GLY A 329 -21.83 -9.98 12.47
C GLY A 329 -20.90 -9.06 11.67
N GLU A 330 -20.10 -8.30 12.39
CA GLU A 330 -19.18 -7.29 11.86
C GLU A 330 -17.71 -7.77 11.80
N SER A 331 -17.47 -9.02 12.19
CA SER A 331 -16.14 -9.66 12.30
C SER A 331 -15.29 -9.59 11.03
N MET A 332 -15.91 -9.66 9.85
CA MET A 332 -15.20 -9.69 8.57
C MET A 332 -14.54 -8.36 8.18
N ILE A 333 -15.02 -7.24 8.73
CA ILE A 333 -14.54 -5.89 8.42
C ILE A 333 -13.82 -5.30 9.63
N TRP A 334 -14.41 -5.47 10.82
CA TRP A 334 -13.98 -4.81 12.04
C TRP A 334 -13.18 -5.73 12.98
N GLY A 335 -13.16 -7.04 12.71
CA GLY A 335 -12.43 -8.03 13.51
C GLY A 335 -13.08 -8.34 14.87
N GLU A 336 -14.23 -7.76 15.17
CA GLU A 336 -14.96 -8.01 16.42
C GLU A 336 -15.76 -9.33 16.33
N PRO A 337 -15.48 -10.33 17.19
CA PRO A 337 -16.12 -11.64 17.08
C PRO A 337 -17.57 -11.64 17.57
N VAL A 338 -17.95 -10.67 18.41
CA VAL A 338 -19.29 -10.56 18.96
C VAL A 338 -20.17 -9.73 18.02
N PRO A 339 -21.35 -10.22 17.63
CA PRO A 339 -22.30 -9.45 16.82
C PRO A 339 -22.73 -8.17 17.54
N VAL A 340 -22.93 -7.09 16.78
CA VAL A 340 -23.36 -5.79 17.31
C VAL A 340 -24.85 -5.61 17.06
N GLU A 341 -25.59 -5.21 18.10
CA GLU A 341 -27.00 -4.87 17.98
C GLU A 341 -27.19 -3.57 17.19
N LYS A 342 -28.10 -3.58 16.22
CA LYS A 342 -28.47 -2.42 15.40
C LYS A 342 -29.93 -2.10 15.60
N THR A 343 -30.19 -0.87 16.02
CA THR A 343 -31.51 -0.28 16.24
C THR A 343 -31.73 0.89 15.27
N PRO A 344 -32.96 1.43 15.14
CA PRO A 344 -33.24 2.58 14.27
C PRO A 344 -32.26 3.74 14.51
N GLY A 345 -31.62 4.23 13.44
CA GLY A 345 -30.57 5.26 13.48
C GLY A 345 -29.15 4.72 13.59
N SER A 346 -28.96 3.42 13.86
CA SER A 346 -27.63 2.79 13.87
C SER A 346 -27.04 2.71 12.45
N PRO A 347 -25.76 3.02 12.26
CA PRO A 347 -25.10 2.83 10.97
C PRO A 347 -24.89 1.34 10.68
N VAL A 348 -25.03 0.98 9.40
CA VAL A 348 -24.85 -0.39 8.88
C VAL A 348 -23.84 -0.36 7.75
N THR A 349 -22.88 -1.27 7.77
CA THR A 349 -21.77 -1.31 6.81
C THR A 349 -22.01 -2.36 5.74
N GLY A 350 -21.85 -2.00 4.47
CA GLY A 350 -21.94 -2.96 3.36
C GLY A 350 -20.85 -4.04 3.46
N GLY A 351 -21.22 -5.32 3.31
CA GLY A 351 -20.32 -6.48 3.42
C GLY A 351 -20.36 -7.22 4.75
N THR A 352 -21.13 -6.72 5.73
CA THR A 352 -21.39 -7.40 7.01
C THR A 352 -22.58 -8.37 6.92
N VAL A 353 -22.68 -9.33 7.85
CA VAL A 353 -23.70 -10.39 7.81
C VAL A 353 -24.80 -10.13 8.84
N ASN A 354 -26.03 -9.91 8.38
CA ASN A 354 -27.21 -9.87 9.24
C ASN A 354 -27.53 -11.27 9.78
N GLN A 355 -27.81 -11.41 11.08
CA GLN A 355 -28.04 -12.71 11.73
C GLN A 355 -29.54 -13.02 11.92
N THR A 356 -30.12 -12.62 13.04
CA THR A 356 -31.37 -13.18 13.57
C THR A 356 -32.61 -12.29 13.40
N GLY A 357 -32.47 -11.06 12.89
CA GLY A 357 -33.57 -10.12 12.66
C GLY A 357 -33.69 -9.64 11.20
N ALA A 358 -34.67 -8.76 10.96
CA ALA A 358 -34.84 -8.07 9.68
C ALA A 358 -35.07 -6.58 9.95
N PHE A 359 -34.44 -5.73 9.16
CA PHE A 359 -34.56 -4.28 9.29
C PHE A 359 -34.46 -3.63 7.90
N SER A 360 -35.03 -2.44 7.78
CA SER A 360 -34.87 -1.58 6.60
C SER A 360 -33.87 -0.48 6.93
N PHE A 361 -33.07 -0.08 5.94
CA PHE A 361 -32.05 0.97 6.13
C PHE A 361 -32.00 1.91 4.93
N ARG A 362 -31.58 3.16 5.18
CA ARG A 362 -31.29 4.15 4.16
C ARG A 362 -29.84 3.99 3.71
N ALA A 363 -29.62 3.79 2.41
CA ALA A 363 -28.26 3.78 1.85
C ALA A 363 -27.69 5.21 1.90
N THR A 364 -26.63 5.40 2.68
CA THR A 364 -25.88 6.66 2.77
C THR A 364 -24.71 6.71 1.79
N ALA A 365 -24.17 5.55 1.40
CA ALA A 365 -23.09 5.41 0.43
C ALA A 365 -23.32 4.18 -0.47
N VAL A 366 -23.00 4.31 -1.76
CA VAL A 366 -23.14 3.24 -2.77
C VAL A 366 -21.95 3.23 -3.74
N GLY A 367 -21.68 2.08 -4.38
CA GLY A 367 -20.56 1.92 -5.32
C GLY A 367 -19.20 2.25 -4.70
N GLU A 368 -18.44 3.12 -5.37
CA GLU A 368 -17.11 3.58 -4.93
C GLU A 368 -17.13 4.35 -3.61
N ALA A 369 -18.28 4.89 -3.19
CA ALA A 369 -18.39 5.60 -1.91
C ALA A 369 -18.51 4.65 -0.71
N THR A 370 -18.69 3.33 -0.92
CA THR A 370 -18.82 2.37 0.18
C THR A 370 -17.52 2.16 0.94
N MET A 371 -17.61 1.86 2.23
CA MET A 371 -16.45 1.57 3.07
C MET A 371 -15.63 0.39 2.50
N LEU A 372 -16.28 -0.68 2.05
CA LEU A 372 -15.58 -1.83 1.46
C LEU A 372 -14.81 -1.45 0.18
N ALA A 373 -15.38 -0.58 -0.68
CA ALA A 373 -14.66 -0.06 -1.83
C ALA A 373 -13.47 0.82 -1.43
N GLN A 374 -13.61 1.66 -0.40
CA GLN A 374 -12.50 2.42 0.17
C GLN A 374 -11.38 1.50 0.69
N ILE A 375 -11.72 0.43 1.42
CA ILE A 375 -10.75 -0.57 1.91
C ILE A 375 -9.99 -1.19 0.73
N ILE A 376 -10.71 -1.64 -0.31
CA ILE A 376 -10.10 -2.23 -1.51
C ILE A 376 -9.12 -1.25 -2.15
N ARG A 377 -9.54 0.01 -2.37
CA ARG A 377 -8.67 1.05 -2.93
C ARG A 377 -7.44 1.31 -2.08
N MET A 378 -7.58 1.38 -0.75
CA MET A 378 -6.43 1.58 0.15
C MET A 378 -5.44 0.42 0.08
N VAL A 379 -5.93 -0.82 0.08
CA VAL A 379 -5.07 -2.01 -0.03
C VAL A 379 -4.38 -2.05 -1.39
N GLU A 380 -5.09 -1.75 -2.48
CA GLU A 380 -4.53 -1.67 -3.83
C GLU A 380 -3.48 -0.55 -3.94
N ALA A 381 -3.76 0.63 -3.37
CA ALA A 381 -2.81 1.74 -3.34
C ALA A 381 -1.54 1.40 -2.55
N ALA A 382 -1.65 0.69 -1.42
CA ALA A 382 -0.48 0.25 -0.67
C ALA A 382 0.34 -0.82 -1.39
N GLN A 383 -0.29 -1.73 -2.13
CA GLN A 383 0.40 -2.66 -3.03
C GLN A 383 0.99 -1.95 -4.25
N GLY A 384 0.37 -0.83 -4.64
CA GLY A 384 0.75 0.14 -5.66
C GLY A 384 2.01 0.94 -5.32
N GLY A 385 2.27 1.20 -4.03
CA GLY A 385 3.34 2.08 -3.57
C GLY A 385 4.74 1.51 -3.72
N LYS A 386 5.63 2.27 -4.36
CA LYS A 386 7.05 1.94 -4.48
C LYS A 386 7.81 2.30 -3.20
N LEU A 387 8.39 1.31 -2.53
CA LEU A 387 9.17 1.57 -1.32
C LEU A 387 10.60 2.06 -1.65
N PRO A 388 11.22 2.85 -0.75
CA PRO A 388 12.63 3.21 -0.87
C PRO A 388 13.56 1.99 -1.05
N ILE A 389 13.27 0.87 -0.37
CA ILE A 389 14.05 -0.36 -0.52
C ILE A 389 13.94 -0.97 -1.93
N GLN A 390 12.80 -0.80 -2.61
CA GLN A 390 12.63 -1.26 -3.99
C GLN A 390 13.39 -0.37 -4.97
N ALA A 391 13.41 0.96 -4.74
CA ALA A 391 14.21 1.87 -5.55
C ALA A 391 15.71 1.56 -5.49
N LEU A 392 16.22 1.09 -4.34
CA LEU A 392 17.59 0.59 -4.22
C LEU A 392 17.82 -0.63 -5.12
N VAL A 393 16.89 -1.60 -5.10
CA VAL A 393 16.97 -2.83 -5.91
C VAL A 393 16.96 -2.52 -7.40
N ASP A 394 16.09 -1.59 -7.83
CA ASP A 394 16.05 -1.14 -9.23
C ASP A 394 17.40 -0.55 -9.65
N ARG A 395 18.02 0.28 -8.80
CA ARG A 395 19.34 0.88 -9.05
C ARG A 395 20.43 -0.17 -9.18
N VAL A 396 20.44 -1.18 -8.31
CA VAL A 396 21.40 -2.29 -8.38
C VAL A 396 21.20 -3.08 -9.67
N THR A 397 19.95 -3.40 -10.03
CA THR A 397 19.63 -4.18 -11.24
C THR A 397 20.11 -3.48 -12.52
N MET A 398 19.99 -2.14 -12.60
CA MET A 398 20.45 -1.37 -13.75
C MET A 398 21.94 -1.50 -14.05
N TRP A 399 22.78 -1.60 -13.01
CA TRP A 399 24.23 -1.80 -13.18
C TRP A 399 24.63 -3.26 -13.26
N PHE A 400 23.87 -4.13 -12.60
CA PHE A 400 24.18 -5.55 -12.49
C PHE A 400 24.25 -6.25 -13.86
N VAL A 401 23.27 -6.01 -14.74
CA VAL A 401 23.24 -6.67 -16.06
C VAL A 401 24.45 -6.29 -16.94
N PRO A 402 24.79 -4.99 -17.14
CA PRO A 402 26.00 -4.62 -17.88
C PRO A 402 27.29 -5.21 -17.29
N VAL A 403 27.43 -5.19 -15.96
CA VAL A 403 28.61 -5.75 -15.28
C VAL A 403 28.75 -7.24 -15.55
N VAL A 404 27.66 -7.99 -15.46
CA VAL A 404 27.62 -9.43 -15.75
C VAL A 404 28.00 -9.73 -17.19
N MET A 405 27.50 -8.94 -18.15
CA MET A 405 27.86 -9.10 -19.56
C MET A 405 29.35 -8.83 -19.79
N ALA A 406 29.91 -7.81 -19.14
CA ALA A 406 31.34 -7.52 -19.19
C ALA A 406 32.16 -8.65 -18.56
N LEU A 407 31.73 -9.20 -17.41
CA LEU A 407 32.36 -10.34 -16.76
C LEU A 407 32.30 -11.60 -17.63
N ALA A 408 31.20 -11.86 -18.32
CA ALA A 408 31.08 -12.98 -19.24
C ALA A 408 32.02 -12.83 -20.45
N ALA A 409 32.11 -11.64 -21.02
CA ALA A 409 33.05 -11.34 -22.12
C ALA A 409 34.51 -11.47 -21.65
N LEU A 410 34.82 -10.97 -20.45
CA LEU A 410 36.14 -11.13 -19.83
C LEU A 410 36.46 -12.61 -19.58
N THR A 411 35.51 -13.36 -19.04
CA THR A 411 35.64 -14.82 -18.81
C THR A 411 35.94 -15.51 -20.13
N PHE A 412 35.17 -15.24 -21.18
CA PHE A 412 35.41 -15.77 -22.51
C PHE A 412 36.84 -15.48 -22.99
N ALA A 413 37.29 -14.23 -22.89
CA ALA A 413 38.62 -13.81 -23.34
C ALA A 413 39.74 -14.47 -22.54
N VAL A 414 39.61 -14.56 -21.21
CA VAL A 414 40.61 -15.20 -20.34
C VAL A 414 40.75 -16.68 -20.66
N TRP A 415 39.66 -17.40 -20.81
CA TRP A 415 39.68 -18.82 -21.18
C TRP A 415 40.16 -19.04 -22.61
N LEU A 416 39.89 -18.11 -23.53
CA LEU A 416 40.40 -18.20 -24.89
C LEU A 416 41.93 -18.04 -24.96
N ILE A 417 42.51 -17.21 -24.08
CA ILE A 417 43.96 -16.92 -24.08
C ILE A 417 44.75 -17.90 -23.19
N PHE A 418 44.20 -18.26 -22.03
CA PHE A 418 44.90 -19.02 -20.98
C PHE A 418 44.28 -20.38 -20.68
N GLY A 419 43.13 -20.70 -21.29
CA GLY A 419 42.43 -21.96 -21.04
C GLY A 419 43.14 -23.17 -21.67
N PRO A 420 42.83 -24.38 -21.18
CA PRO A 420 43.29 -25.62 -21.77
C PRO A 420 42.63 -25.86 -23.13
N ASP A 421 43.29 -26.64 -23.98
CA ASP A 421 42.69 -27.04 -25.25
C ASP A 421 41.48 -27.97 -25.03
N PRO A 422 40.33 -27.72 -25.70
CA PRO A 422 40.09 -26.62 -26.64
C PRO A 422 39.58 -25.32 -26.00
N ALA A 423 40.38 -24.26 -26.09
CA ALA A 423 40.15 -22.98 -25.41
C ALA A 423 38.82 -22.30 -25.80
N LEU A 424 38.39 -22.41 -27.07
CA LEU A 424 37.13 -21.83 -27.56
C LEU A 424 35.91 -22.41 -26.83
N THR A 425 35.88 -23.72 -26.66
CA THR A 425 34.77 -24.44 -26.03
C THR A 425 34.70 -24.09 -24.54
N PHE A 426 35.84 -24.12 -23.85
CA PHE A 426 35.91 -23.73 -22.44
C PHE A 426 35.49 -22.27 -22.22
N GLY A 427 35.97 -21.35 -23.07
CA GLY A 427 35.59 -19.95 -23.00
C GLY A 427 34.09 -19.73 -23.20
N LEU A 428 33.51 -20.36 -24.21
CA LEU A 428 32.08 -20.24 -24.51
C LEU A 428 31.21 -20.78 -23.36
N VAL A 429 31.48 -22.00 -22.90
CA VAL A 429 30.68 -22.65 -21.86
C VAL A 429 30.73 -21.87 -20.54
N ASN A 430 31.91 -21.40 -20.12
CA ASN A 430 32.05 -20.63 -18.89
C ASN A 430 31.44 -19.23 -19.00
N ALA A 431 31.57 -18.56 -20.15
CA ALA A 431 30.92 -17.27 -20.37
C ALA A 431 29.39 -17.40 -20.36
N VAL A 432 28.84 -18.43 -21.00
CA VAL A 432 27.41 -18.75 -20.97
C VAL A 432 26.97 -19.09 -19.54
N ALA A 433 27.75 -19.88 -18.79
CA ALA A 433 27.48 -20.17 -17.38
C ALA A 433 27.41 -18.90 -16.52
N VAL A 434 28.32 -17.93 -16.74
CA VAL A 434 28.32 -16.62 -16.05
C VAL A 434 27.06 -15.81 -16.39
N LEU A 435 26.67 -15.73 -17.67
CA LEU A 435 25.45 -15.01 -18.07
C LEU A 435 24.20 -15.62 -17.44
N ILE A 436 24.13 -16.94 -17.39
CA ILE A 436 22.98 -17.68 -16.86
C ILE A 436 22.92 -17.54 -15.35
N ILE A 437 23.99 -17.88 -14.64
CA ILE A 437 23.98 -17.89 -13.17
C ILE A 437 23.67 -16.51 -12.60
N ALA A 438 23.93 -15.46 -13.37
CA ALA A 438 23.66 -14.09 -12.99
C ALA A 438 22.22 -13.61 -13.28
N CYS A 439 21.23 -14.45 -13.64
CA CYS A 439 19.86 -13.93 -13.74
C CYS A 439 19.36 -13.40 -12.37
N PRO A 440 18.90 -12.15 -12.28
CA PRO A 440 18.28 -11.61 -11.07
C PRO A 440 16.78 -11.97 -10.97
N CYS A 441 16.40 -13.17 -11.38
CA CYS A 441 15.01 -13.61 -11.51
C CYS A 441 14.22 -13.45 -10.18
N ALA A 442 14.79 -13.88 -9.06
CA ALA A 442 14.17 -13.78 -7.73
C ALA A 442 14.11 -12.34 -7.18
N MET A 443 15.00 -11.46 -7.66
CA MET A 443 15.17 -10.10 -7.15
C MET A 443 13.96 -9.21 -7.46
N GLY A 444 13.40 -9.34 -8.67
CA GLY A 444 12.21 -8.59 -9.09
C GLY A 444 10.93 -8.95 -8.31
N LEU A 445 10.96 -10.03 -7.54
CA LEU A 445 9.82 -10.58 -6.79
C LEU A 445 9.93 -10.45 -5.29
N ALA A 446 11.16 -10.51 -4.77
CA ALA A 446 11.47 -10.50 -3.35
C ALA A 446 10.66 -9.44 -2.59
N THR A 447 10.69 -8.21 -3.09
CA THR A 447 10.05 -7.06 -2.43
C THR A 447 8.54 -7.02 -2.69
N PRO A 448 8.03 -7.02 -3.95
CA PRO A 448 6.59 -6.94 -4.22
C PRO A 448 5.77 -8.07 -3.58
N THR A 449 6.27 -9.31 -3.58
CA THR A 449 5.55 -10.44 -2.99
C THR A 449 5.45 -10.30 -1.47
N SER A 450 6.53 -9.87 -0.81
CA SER A 450 6.52 -9.68 0.65
C SER A 450 5.56 -8.57 1.08
N ILE A 451 5.52 -7.47 0.33
CA ILE A 451 4.57 -6.36 0.56
C ILE A 451 3.14 -6.86 0.38
N MET A 452 2.85 -7.53 -0.74
CA MET A 452 1.50 -8.03 -1.05
C MET A 452 0.99 -8.98 0.03
N VAL A 453 1.83 -9.91 0.50
CA VAL A 453 1.47 -10.81 1.60
C VAL A 453 1.33 -10.05 2.92
N GLY A 454 2.25 -9.13 3.23
CA GLY A 454 2.25 -8.34 4.45
C GLY A 454 1.01 -7.44 4.56
N THR A 455 0.70 -6.65 3.53
CA THR A 455 -0.48 -5.77 3.51
C THR A 455 -1.78 -6.56 3.45
N GLY A 456 -1.82 -7.66 2.71
CA GLY A 456 -2.97 -8.57 2.70
C GLY A 456 -3.24 -9.18 4.09
N ARG A 457 -2.18 -9.59 4.80
CA ARG A 457 -2.30 -10.08 6.18
C ARG A 457 -2.69 -8.97 7.16
N GLY A 458 -2.17 -7.76 6.96
CA GLY A 458 -2.59 -6.58 7.74
C GLY A 458 -4.09 -6.33 7.61
N ALA A 459 -4.62 -6.36 6.39
CA ALA A 459 -6.04 -6.18 6.14
C ALA A 459 -6.91 -7.24 6.85
N GLU A 460 -6.51 -8.52 6.83
CA GLU A 460 -7.18 -9.59 7.58
C GLU A 460 -7.17 -9.36 9.10
N MET A 461 -6.18 -8.60 9.62
CA MET A 461 -6.05 -8.25 11.03
C MET A 461 -6.68 -6.88 11.37
N GLY A 462 -7.34 -6.22 10.40
CA GLY A 462 -7.93 -4.89 10.58
C GLY A 462 -6.91 -3.75 10.55
N VAL A 463 -5.72 -3.96 9.98
CA VAL A 463 -4.66 -2.95 9.79
C VAL A 463 -4.50 -2.63 8.30
N LEU A 464 -4.95 -1.45 7.89
CA LEU A 464 -4.93 -1.02 6.49
C LEU A 464 -3.82 -0.02 6.26
N PHE A 465 -2.80 -0.42 5.51
CA PHE A 465 -1.81 0.51 4.99
C PHE A 465 -2.41 1.21 3.78
N ARG A 466 -2.33 2.55 3.70
CA ARG A 466 -2.77 3.29 2.50
C ARG A 466 -1.64 3.51 1.51
N LYS A 467 -0.42 3.66 2.03
CA LYS A 467 0.80 3.83 1.23
C LYS A 467 1.75 2.68 1.52
N GLY A 468 2.39 2.15 0.47
CA GLY A 468 3.43 1.12 0.62
C GLY A 468 4.59 1.61 1.50
N GLU A 469 4.93 2.89 1.41
CA GLU A 469 6.00 3.54 2.20
C GLU A 469 5.73 3.49 3.71
N ALA A 470 4.46 3.56 4.12
CA ALA A 470 4.04 3.48 5.52
C ALA A 470 4.52 2.17 6.16
N LEU A 471 4.54 1.08 5.40
CA LEU A 471 5.00 -0.22 5.88
C LEU A 471 6.51 -0.22 6.18
N GLN A 472 7.33 0.57 5.49
CA GLN A 472 8.76 0.73 5.82
C GLN A 472 8.99 1.77 6.91
N ALA A 473 8.29 2.91 6.86
CA ALA A 473 8.41 3.98 7.85
C ALA A 473 8.04 3.47 9.26
N LEU A 474 6.95 2.70 9.38
CA LEU A 474 6.45 2.18 10.65
C LEU A 474 7.45 1.23 11.34
N GLN A 475 8.31 0.54 10.57
CA GLN A 475 9.37 -0.31 11.13
C GLN A 475 10.46 0.50 11.84
N GLY A 476 10.69 1.73 11.37
CA GLY A 476 11.72 2.64 11.87
C GLY A 476 11.32 3.43 13.11
N VAL A 477 10.03 3.44 13.44
CA VAL A 477 9.46 4.18 14.57
C VAL A 477 10.13 3.79 15.89
N LYS A 478 10.37 4.81 16.72
CA LYS A 478 10.95 4.74 18.07
C LYS A 478 10.01 5.25 19.15
N VAL A 479 9.15 6.19 18.80
CA VAL A 479 8.17 6.81 19.71
C VAL A 479 6.77 6.64 19.13
N VAL A 480 5.82 6.22 19.95
CA VAL A 480 4.39 6.20 19.60
C VAL A 480 3.70 7.24 20.48
N ALA A 481 3.20 8.30 19.87
CA ALA A 481 2.44 9.34 20.53
C ALA A 481 0.94 9.11 20.32
N PHE A 482 0.18 9.10 21.41
CA PHE A 482 -1.27 8.94 21.39
C PHE A 482 -1.95 10.27 21.67
N ASP A 483 -3.03 10.57 20.95
CA ASP A 483 -4.07 11.43 21.51
C ASP A 483 -4.73 10.74 22.71
N LYS A 484 -5.19 11.52 23.68
CA LYS A 484 -5.87 10.95 24.85
C LYS A 484 -7.32 10.59 24.53
N THR A 485 -8.10 11.57 24.09
CA THR A 485 -9.57 11.50 24.09
C THR A 485 -10.04 10.64 22.92
N GLY A 486 -10.87 9.63 23.15
CA GLY A 486 -11.37 8.74 22.09
C GLY A 486 -10.35 7.74 21.53
N THR A 487 -9.06 8.01 21.73
CA THR A 487 -7.96 7.09 21.43
C THR A 487 -7.62 6.22 22.63
N LEU A 488 -6.98 6.74 23.69
CA LEU A 488 -6.66 6.00 24.94
C LEU A 488 -7.89 5.74 25.81
N THR A 489 -8.88 6.62 25.70
CA THR A 489 -10.15 6.60 26.43
C THR A 489 -11.32 6.29 25.48
N GLU A 490 -12.50 6.01 26.02
CA GLU A 490 -13.68 5.61 25.23
C GLU A 490 -14.26 6.73 24.35
N GLY A 491 -13.87 7.99 24.57
CA GLY A 491 -14.44 9.15 23.88
C GLY A 491 -15.84 9.52 24.36
N LYS A 492 -16.28 8.93 25.49
CA LYS A 492 -17.63 9.07 26.05
C LYS A 492 -17.51 9.47 27.52
N PRO A 493 -17.47 10.78 27.81
CA PRO A 493 -17.42 11.27 29.17
C PRO A 493 -18.64 10.75 29.96
N ARG A 494 -18.39 10.24 31.16
CA ARG A 494 -19.44 9.78 32.09
C ARG A 494 -19.23 10.37 33.47
N LEU A 495 -20.32 10.56 34.22
CA LEU A 495 -20.24 10.89 35.63
C LEU A 495 -19.63 9.70 36.39
N THR A 496 -18.41 9.85 36.90
CA THR A 496 -17.71 8.75 37.60
C THR A 496 -17.86 8.87 39.11
N ASP A 497 -17.80 10.09 39.64
CA ASP A 497 -17.85 10.34 41.08
C ASP A 497 -18.77 11.53 41.36
N MET A 498 -19.52 11.41 42.46
CA MET A 498 -20.25 12.53 43.04
C MET A 498 -20.28 12.32 44.54
N VAL A 499 -19.62 13.20 45.27
CA VAL A 499 -19.54 13.18 46.73
C VAL A 499 -20.26 14.41 47.26
N LEU A 500 -21.20 14.19 48.18
CA LEU A 500 -22.08 15.22 48.71
C LEU A 500 -21.50 15.85 49.98
N ALA A 501 -21.86 17.10 50.22
CA ALA A 501 -21.66 17.74 51.51
C ALA A 501 -22.71 17.22 52.52
N PRO A 502 -22.44 17.25 53.83
CA PRO A 502 -23.39 16.84 54.84
C PRO A 502 -24.73 17.59 54.73
N GLY A 503 -25.84 16.84 54.77
CA GLY A 503 -27.19 17.40 54.72
C GLY A 503 -27.79 17.57 53.32
N PHE A 504 -27.13 17.08 52.27
CA PHE A 504 -27.67 17.02 50.92
C PHE A 504 -28.02 15.59 50.51
N ASP A 505 -29.07 15.45 49.68
CA ASP A 505 -29.50 14.18 49.10
C ASP A 505 -29.00 14.05 47.65
N ARG A 506 -28.58 12.83 47.26
CA ARG A 506 -27.97 12.58 45.95
C ARG A 506 -28.95 12.85 44.82
N ALA A 507 -30.16 12.31 44.91
CA ALA A 507 -31.15 12.39 43.85
C ALA A 507 -31.57 13.85 43.63
N ALA A 508 -31.80 14.60 44.72
CA ALA A 508 -32.13 16.02 44.66
C ALA A 508 -31.01 16.87 44.02
N VAL A 509 -29.76 16.67 44.46
CA VAL A 509 -28.62 17.43 43.92
C VAL A 509 -28.36 17.07 42.46
N LEU A 510 -28.35 15.78 42.11
CA LEU A 510 -28.08 15.35 40.73
C LEU A 510 -29.18 15.84 39.78
N ALA A 511 -30.45 15.79 40.17
CA ALA A 511 -31.55 16.32 39.37
C ALA A 511 -31.41 17.83 39.14
N ALA A 512 -31.08 18.60 40.19
CA ALA A 512 -30.89 20.04 40.10
C ALA A 512 -29.69 20.43 39.22
N VAL A 513 -28.55 19.73 39.39
CA VAL A 513 -27.35 19.94 38.57
C VAL A 513 -27.60 19.57 37.11
N ALA A 514 -28.22 18.42 36.86
CA ALA A 514 -28.59 18.00 35.51
C ALA A 514 -29.57 18.97 34.84
N ALA A 515 -30.50 19.55 35.57
CA ALA A 515 -31.42 20.55 35.03
C ALA A 515 -30.65 21.77 34.48
N VAL A 516 -29.72 22.32 35.26
CA VAL A 516 -28.89 23.46 34.81
C VAL A 516 -28.01 23.06 33.63
N GLU A 517 -27.35 21.91 33.70
CA GLU A 517 -26.46 21.40 32.66
C GLU A 517 -27.20 21.02 31.36
N ALA A 518 -28.50 20.72 31.42
CA ALA A 518 -29.31 20.47 30.21
C ALA A 518 -29.41 21.70 29.28
N LYS A 519 -29.05 22.90 29.77
CA LYS A 519 -28.96 24.13 28.96
C LYS A 519 -27.56 24.37 28.39
N SER A 520 -26.56 23.56 28.76
CA SER A 520 -25.18 23.66 28.33
C SER A 520 -24.87 22.66 27.22
N GLU A 521 -24.16 23.10 26.18
CA GLU A 521 -23.73 22.22 25.08
C GLU A 521 -22.42 21.48 25.40
N HIS A 522 -21.82 21.73 26.56
CA HIS A 522 -20.53 21.17 26.93
C HIS A 522 -20.59 19.63 27.08
N PRO A 523 -19.56 18.86 26.65
CA PRO A 523 -19.57 17.40 26.78
C PRO A 523 -19.76 16.89 28.22
N ILE A 524 -19.22 17.62 29.20
CA ILE A 524 -19.41 17.34 30.64
C ILE A 524 -20.88 17.45 31.04
N ALA A 525 -21.58 18.47 30.53
CA ALA A 525 -22.99 18.72 30.82
C ALA A 525 -23.86 17.54 30.38
N ARG A 526 -23.63 17.06 29.15
CA ARG A 526 -24.31 15.89 28.59
C ARG A 526 -24.09 14.63 29.44
N ALA A 527 -22.89 14.43 29.96
CA ALA A 527 -22.57 13.29 30.82
C ALA A 527 -23.35 13.31 32.16
N ILE A 528 -23.51 14.50 32.75
CA ILE A 528 -24.28 14.69 33.99
C ILE A 528 -25.78 14.47 33.73
N VAL A 529 -26.31 15.03 32.63
CA VAL A 529 -27.70 14.86 32.21
C VAL A 529 -28.01 13.39 31.93
N ALA A 530 -27.12 12.69 31.22
CA ALA A 530 -27.27 11.26 30.95
C ALA A 530 -27.29 10.44 32.24
N ALA A 531 -26.40 10.73 33.20
CA ALA A 531 -26.40 10.05 34.49
C ALA A 531 -27.70 10.26 35.28
N ALA A 532 -28.28 11.47 35.25
CA ALA A 532 -29.57 11.73 35.87
C ALA A 532 -30.71 10.96 35.19
N ALA A 533 -30.69 10.86 33.86
CA ALA A 533 -31.66 10.07 33.10
C ALA A 533 -31.53 8.56 33.37
N ASP A 534 -30.30 8.04 33.47
CA ASP A 534 -30.01 6.64 33.80
C ASP A 534 -30.49 6.28 35.23
N GLU A 535 -30.40 7.23 36.17
CA GLU A 535 -30.96 7.10 37.53
C GLU A 535 -32.50 7.35 37.58
N GLY A 536 -33.16 7.62 36.45
CA GLY A 536 -34.60 7.85 36.36
C GLY A 536 -35.08 9.15 37.01
N LEU A 537 -34.20 10.13 37.16
CA LEU A 537 -34.48 11.42 37.81
C LEU A 537 -35.17 12.38 36.83
N ILE A 538 -36.15 13.14 37.34
CA ILE A 538 -36.84 14.17 36.56
C ILE A 538 -36.19 15.53 36.87
N PRO A 539 -35.49 16.16 35.91
CA PRO A 539 -34.88 17.46 36.14
C PRO A 539 -35.97 18.52 36.37
N PRO A 540 -35.87 19.37 37.41
CA PRO A 540 -36.81 20.47 37.62
C PRO A 540 -36.73 21.53 36.52
N GLU A 541 -37.77 22.37 36.41
CA GLU A 541 -37.79 23.47 35.45
C GLU A 541 -36.69 24.49 35.75
N VAL A 542 -36.02 24.96 34.70
CA VAL A 542 -34.91 25.92 34.78
C VAL A 542 -35.30 27.28 34.26
N THR A 543 -35.02 28.30 35.05
CA THR A 543 -35.17 29.73 34.69
C THR A 543 -33.86 30.47 34.93
N ALA A 544 -33.68 31.64 34.30
CA ALA A 544 -32.52 32.52 34.49
C ALA A 544 -31.15 31.82 34.32
N PHE A 545 -30.97 31.04 33.26
CA PHE A 545 -29.69 30.41 32.93
C PHE A 545 -28.64 31.44 32.49
N GLU A 546 -27.45 31.35 33.06
CA GLU A 546 -26.28 32.17 32.76
C GLU A 546 -25.04 31.28 32.58
N SER A 547 -24.30 31.49 31.49
CA SER A 547 -22.99 30.87 31.26
C SER A 547 -21.90 31.87 31.60
N VAL A 548 -21.11 31.58 32.65
CA VAL A 548 -20.03 32.43 33.12
C VAL A 548 -18.74 31.94 32.47
N THR A 549 -18.38 32.56 31.34
CA THR A 549 -17.22 32.15 30.53
C THR A 549 -15.95 31.97 31.36
N GLY A 550 -15.35 30.79 31.30
CA GLY A 550 -14.12 30.45 32.02
C GLY A 550 -14.30 30.08 33.50
N PHE A 551 -15.53 30.08 34.03
CA PHE A 551 -15.82 29.76 35.43
C PHE A 551 -16.83 28.61 35.58
N GLY A 552 -17.96 28.65 34.86
CA GLY A 552 -19.01 27.66 35.03
C GLY A 552 -20.38 28.12 34.51
N VAL A 553 -21.45 27.51 35.03
CA VAL A 553 -22.85 27.84 34.71
C VAL A 553 -23.63 28.10 35.99
N ALA A 554 -24.68 28.91 35.90
CA ALA A 554 -25.61 29.18 36.98
C ALA A 554 -27.04 29.27 36.46
N ALA A 555 -28.02 28.81 37.23
CA ALA A 555 -29.43 29.02 36.92
C ALA A 555 -30.31 28.85 38.17
N GLN A 556 -31.60 29.17 38.06
CA GLN A 556 -32.60 28.72 39.01
C GLN A 556 -33.24 27.41 38.54
N ALA A 557 -33.10 26.34 39.33
CA ALA A 557 -33.69 25.03 39.08
C ALA A 557 -34.69 24.70 40.19
N GLY A 558 -35.99 24.56 39.86
CA GLY A 558 -37.03 24.28 40.85
C GLY A 558 -37.18 25.36 41.93
N GLY A 559 -36.89 26.61 41.59
CA GLY A 559 -36.90 27.74 42.52
C GLY A 559 -35.66 27.87 43.40
N GLN A 560 -34.66 27.00 43.23
CA GLN A 560 -33.37 27.09 43.92
C GLN A 560 -32.26 27.58 43.00
N ARG A 561 -31.39 28.44 43.49
CA ARG A 561 -30.19 28.88 42.78
C ARG A 561 -29.14 27.79 42.81
N VAL A 562 -28.72 27.34 41.62
CA VAL A 562 -27.74 26.27 41.42
C VAL A 562 -26.57 26.80 40.59
N GLU A 563 -25.35 26.62 41.08
CA GLU A 563 -24.12 27.12 40.49
C GLU A 563 -23.11 25.98 40.36
N ILE A 564 -22.58 25.76 39.15
CA ILE A 564 -21.73 24.62 38.83
C ILE A 564 -20.45 25.13 38.17
N GLY A 565 -19.28 24.72 38.65
CA GLY A 565 -18.01 25.10 38.04
C GLY A 565 -16.78 24.62 38.80
N ALA A 566 -15.61 25.12 38.40
CA ALA A 566 -14.34 24.78 39.03
C ALA A 566 -14.15 25.47 40.41
N ASP A 567 -13.10 25.08 41.14
CA ASP A 567 -12.69 25.67 42.42
C ASP A 567 -12.61 27.20 42.40
N ARG A 568 -12.07 27.79 41.33
CA ARG A 568 -11.99 29.23 41.11
C ARG A 568 -13.36 29.92 41.09
N TYR A 569 -14.40 29.21 40.64
CA TYR A 569 -15.75 29.75 40.60
C TYR A 569 -16.37 29.74 42.00
N MET A 570 -16.19 28.65 42.74
CA MET A 570 -16.62 28.56 44.14
C MET A 570 -15.95 29.63 45.01
N ALA A 571 -14.65 29.87 44.82
CA ALA A 571 -13.93 30.94 45.51
C ALA A 571 -14.49 32.34 45.19
N ARG A 572 -14.87 32.58 43.92
CA ARG A 572 -15.51 33.84 43.49
C ARG A 572 -16.89 34.03 44.11
N LEU A 573 -17.62 32.95 44.36
CA LEU A 573 -18.90 32.95 45.08
C LEU A 573 -18.73 33.07 46.61
N GLY A 574 -17.49 33.11 47.12
CA GLY A 574 -17.19 33.18 48.55
C GLY A 574 -17.39 31.85 49.28
N LEU A 575 -17.41 30.73 48.55
CA LEU A 575 -17.61 29.39 49.11
C LEU A 575 -16.28 28.71 49.41
N ASP A 576 -16.18 28.09 50.58
CA ASP A 576 -15.00 27.31 50.98
C ASP A 576 -15.09 25.87 50.45
N VAL A 577 -14.14 25.50 49.58
CA VAL A 577 -14.01 24.15 49.00
C VAL A 577 -13.14 23.21 49.84
N SER A 578 -12.54 23.70 50.94
CA SER A 578 -11.61 22.92 51.78
C SER A 578 -12.23 21.63 52.33
N GLY A 579 -13.55 21.60 52.55
CA GLY A 579 -14.29 20.42 52.98
C GLY A 579 -14.21 19.23 52.00
N PHE A 580 -13.84 19.47 50.75
CA PHE A 580 -13.59 18.42 49.76
C PHE A 580 -12.11 18.31 49.35
N ALA A 581 -11.17 18.92 50.08
CA ALA A 581 -9.76 18.95 49.70
C ALA A 581 -9.15 17.54 49.51
N GLU A 582 -9.49 16.60 50.40
CA GLU A 582 -9.03 15.20 50.30
C GLU A 582 -9.64 14.52 49.07
N THR A 583 -10.95 14.66 48.85
CA THR A 583 -11.65 14.12 47.68
C THR A 583 -11.13 14.72 46.38
N SER A 584 -10.90 16.04 46.33
CA SER A 584 -10.33 16.75 45.17
C SER A 584 -8.93 16.25 44.84
N THR A 585 -8.10 16.03 45.87
CA THR A 585 -6.75 15.47 45.72
C THR A 585 -6.81 14.05 45.16
N ARG A 586 -7.64 13.17 45.75
CA ARG A 586 -7.87 11.80 45.26
C ARG A 586 -8.32 11.80 43.80
N LEU A 587 -9.33 12.59 43.46
CA LEU A 587 -9.86 12.68 42.09
C LEU A 587 -8.79 13.16 41.11
N GLY A 588 -8.00 14.17 41.47
CA GLY A 588 -6.89 14.64 40.64
C GLY A 588 -5.79 13.59 40.45
N ASP A 589 -5.49 12.81 41.49
CA ASP A 589 -4.49 11.74 41.44
C ASP A 589 -4.98 10.49 40.68
N GLU A 590 -6.31 10.32 40.57
CA GLU A 590 -6.99 9.36 39.69
C GLU A 590 -7.14 9.87 38.24
N GLY A 591 -6.63 11.06 37.92
CA GLY A 591 -6.74 11.62 36.58
C GLY A 591 -8.15 12.10 36.23
N LYS A 592 -8.90 12.58 37.21
CA LYS A 592 -10.25 13.13 37.05
C LYS A 592 -10.26 14.62 37.37
N SER A 593 -11.02 15.40 36.60
CA SER A 593 -11.16 16.84 36.81
C SER A 593 -12.37 17.13 37.70
N PRO A 594 -12.18 17.64 38.93
CA PRO A 594 -13.28 17.93 39.83
C PRO A 594 -14.01 19.22 39.46
N LEU A 595 -15.34 19.15 39.51
CA LEU A 595 -16.28 20.26 39.46
C LEU A 595 -17.03 20.33 40.79
N TYR A 596 -17.52 21.49 41.12
CA TYR A 596 -18.27 21.74 42.34
C TYR A 596 -19.66 22.24 41.98
N ALA A 597 -20.64 21.81 42.75
CA ALA A 597 -22.00 22.31 42.69
C ALA A 597 -22.35 23.00 44.01
N ALA A 598 -22.88 24.21 43.91
CA ALA A 598 -23.46 24.95 45.02
C ALA A 598 -24.97 25.11 44.80
N ILE A 599 -25.73 24.98 45.88
CA ILE A 599 -27.19 25.15 45.90
C ILE A 599 -27.51 26.14 47.02
N GLU A 600 -28.27 27.20 46.71
CA GLU A 600 -28.65 28.25 47.66
C GLU A 600 -27.45 28.85 48.42
N GLY A 601 -26.34 29.10 47.70
CA GLY A 601 -25.13 29.67 48.29
C GLY A 601 -24.42 28.73 49.28
N ARG A 602 -24.69 27.43 49.23
CA ARG A 602 -23.97 26.41 50.01
C ARG A 602 -23.34 25.38 49.09
N LEU A 603 -22.09 25.00 49.37
CA LEU A 603 -21.41 23.95 48.62
C LEU A 603 -22.12 22.60 48.85
N ALA A 604 -22.68 22.03 47.79
CA ALA A 604 -23.55 20.86 47.85
C ALA A 604 -22.83 19.57 47.45
N ALA A 605 -21.96 19.62 46.44
CA ALA A 605 -21.24 18.44 45.98
C ALA A 605 -19.91 18.77 45.27
N ILE A 606 -19.02 17.78 45.27
CA ILE A 606 -17.92 17.66 44.31
C ILE A 606 -18.27 16.53 43.33
N ILE A 607 -18.12 16.81 42.04
CA ILE A 607 -18.57 16.00 40.90
C ILE A 607 -17.35 15.77 40.01
N ALA A 608 -17.11 14.54 39.57
CA ALA A 608 -16.10 14.25 38.56
C ALA A 608 -16.75 13.62 37.34
N VAL A 609 -16.49 14.25 36.18
CA VAL A 609 -16.78 13.66 34.88
C VAL A 609 -15.44 13.32 34.24
N ALA A 610 -15.29 12.06 33.87
CA ALA A 610 -14.08 11.58 33.21
C ALA A 610 -14.45 10.68 32.03
N ASP A 611 -13.55 10.65 31.06
CA ASP A 611 -13.63 9.70 29.96
C ASP A 611 -12.82 8.45 30.35
N PRO A 612 -13.48 7.30 30.59
CA PRO A 612 -12.80 6.12 31.09
C PRO A 612 -11.77 5.60 30.08
N ILE A 613 -10.66 5.10 30.61
CA ILE A 613 -9.61 4.42 29.84
C ILE A 613 -10.21 3.14 29.25
N LYS A 614 -9.98 2.87 27.97
CA LYS A 614 -10.43 1.60 27.35
C LYS A 614 -9.78 0.41 28.05
N GLU A 615 -10.53 -0.66 28.25
CA GLU A 615 -10.04 -1.88 28.91
C GLU A 615 -8.78 -2.46 28.25
N THR A 616 -8.64 -2.29 26.93
CA THR A 616 -7.51 -2.80 26.14
C THR A 616 -6.28 -1.88 26.16
N THR A 617 -6.40 -0.64 26.65
CA THR A 617 -5.31 0.35 26.65
C THR A 617 -4.08 -0.12 27.43
N PRO A 618 -4.17 -0.60 28.69
CA PRO A 618 -2.99 -1.01 29.45
C PRO A 618 -2.19 -2.11 28.75
N GLN A 619 -2.87 -3.09 28.17
CA GLN A 619 -2.24 -4.18 27.43
C GLN A 619 -1.53 -3.68 26.16
N ALA A 620 -2.12 -2.73 25.45
CA ALA A 620 -1.52 -2.14 24.26
C ALA A 620 -0.24 -1.35 24.57
N ILE A 621 -0.23 -0.56 25.66
CA ILE A 621 0.95 0.20 26.09
C ILE A 621 2.11 -0.76 26.45
N LEU A 622 1.80 -1.82 27.22
CA LEU A 622 2.75 -2.89 27.54
C LEU A 622 3.31 -3.58 26.29
N ALA A 623 2.46 -3.86 25.29
CA ALA A 623 2.90 -4.47 24.03
C ALA A 623 3.87 -3.56 23.26
N LEU A 624 3.67 -2.23 23.28
CA LEU A 624 4.59 -1.27 22.68
C LEU A 624 5.94 -1.20 23.40
N HIS A 625 5.94 -1.23 24.74
CA HIS A 625 7.19 -1.30 25.51
C HIS A 625 7.95 -2.61 25.25
N ARG A 626 7.26 -3.74 25.13
CA ARG A 626 7.88 -5.03 24.74
C ARG A 626 8.52 -4.98 23.34
N LEU A 627 8.01 -4.14 22.45
CA LEU A 627 8.63 -3.86 21.14
C LEU A 627 9.82 -2.90 21.21
N GLY A 628 10.17 -2.42 22.40
CA GLY A 628 11.27 -1.48 22.67
C GLY A 628 10.95 -0.05 22.26
N LEU A 629 9.67 0.32 22.22
CA LEU A 629 9.22 1.66 21.84
C LEU A 629 8.94 2.51 23.07
N LYS A 630 9.20 3.81 22.97
CA LYS A 630 8.72 4.79 23.95
C LYS A 630 7.30 5.19 23.62
N VAL A 631 6.49 5.42 24.64
CA VAL A 631 5.10 5.84 24.50
C VAL A 631 4.94 7.25 25.04
N ALA A 632 4.30 8.11 24.25
CA ALA A 632 3.98 9.47 24.61
C ALA A 632 2.46 9.71 24.56
N MET A 633 1.97 10.67 25.35
CA MET A 633 0.58 11.11 25.31
C MET A 633 0.52 12.62 25.07
N ILE A 634 -0.31 13.03 24.12
CA ILE A 634 -0.63 14.43 23.83
C ILE A 634 -2.07 14.68 24.25
N THR A 635 -2.32 15.72 25.04
CA THR A 635 -3.66 16.05 25.51
C THR A 635 -3.85 17.53 25.80
N GLY A 636 -5.09 18.01 25.66
CA GLY A 636 -5.52 19.33 26.11
C GLY A 636 -5.85 19.41 27.60
N ASP A 637 -5.89 18.27 28.30
CA ASP A 637 -6.13 18.24 29.75
C ASP A 637 -5.02 18.94 30.53
N ASN A 638 -5.34 19.34 31.76
CA ASN A 638 -4.36 19.91 32.67
C ASN A 638 -3.21 18.92 32.97
N GLY A 639 -2.04 19.48 33.30
CA GLY A 639 -0.84 18.67 33.55
C GLY A 639 -0.99 17.64 34.66
N ARG A 640 -1.76 17.91 35.72
CA ARG A 640 -1.92 16.99 36.84
C ARG A 640 -2.69 15.73 36.43
N THR A 641 -3.83 15.92 35.78
CA THR A 641 -4.70 14.86 35.25
C THR A 641 -3.96 14.00 34.23
N ALA A 642 -3.25 14.64 33.29
CA ALA A 642 -2.48 13.94 32.27
C ALA A 642 -1.37 13.07 32.87
N ASN A 643 -0.62 13.60 33.85
CA ASN A 643 0.44 12.84 34.52
C ASN A 643 -0.09 11.69 35.39
N ALA A 644 -1.29 11.83 35.96
CA ALA A 644 -1.95 10.73 36.68
C ALA A 644 -2.29 9.56 35.75
N ILE A 645 -2.94 9.83 34.62
CA ILE A 645 -3.23 8.82 33.59
C ILE A 645 -1.95 8.17 33.07
N ALA A 646 -0.90 8.98 32.84
CA ALA A 646 0.39 8.48 32.39
C ALA A 646 1.03 7.50 33.38
N ARG A 647 1.00 7.80 34.68
CA ARG A 647 1.50 6.87 35.72
C ARG A 647 0.71 5.57 35.77
N GLN A 648 -0.61 5.65 35.63
CA GLN A 648 -1.48 4.45 35.63
C GLN A 648 -1.20 3.54 34.44
N LEU A 649 -0.92 4.12 33.27
CA LEU A 649 -0.69 3.38 32.03
C LEU A 649 0.78 3.05 31.76
N GLY A 650 1.72 3.63 32.51
CA GLY A 650 3.15 3.51 32.28
C GLY A 650 3.67 4.34 31.09
N ILE A 651 2.99 5.43 30.70
CA ILE A 651 3.41 6.28 29.59
C ILE A 651 4.70 7.03 29.95
N ASP A 652 5.67 7.04 29.02
CA ASP A 652 7.02 7.58 29.26
C ASP A 652 7.08 9.11 29.21
N GLU A 653 6.31 9.73 28.30
CA GLU A 653 6.33 11.18 28.06
C GLU A 653 4.92 11.76 27.95
N VAL A 654 4.71 12.94 28.54
CA VAL A 654 3.41 13.63 28.54
C VAL A 654 3.57 15.05 28.03
N VAL A 655 2.75 15.42 27.04
CA VAL A 655 2.56 16.80 26.60
C VAL A 655 1.11 17.19 26.87
N ALA A 656 0.90 17.87 27.99
CA ALA A 656 -0.41 18.32 28.45
C ALA A 656 -0.69 19.78 28.07
N GLU A 657 -1.93 20.22 28.30
CA GLU A 657 -2.40 21.60 28.06
C GLU A 657 -2.22 22.06 26.61
N VAL A 658 -2.32 21.11 25.67
CA VAL A 658 -2.14 21.34 24.24
C VAL A 658 -3.46 21.80 23.61
N LEU A 659 -3.46 23.02 23.08
CA LEU A 659 -4.54 23.52 22.22
C LEU A 659 -4.59 22.75 20.88
N PRO A 660 -5.73 22.70 20.17
CA PRO A 660 -5.84 22.00 18.88
C PRO A 660 -4.74 22.36 17.87
N ASP A 661 -4.46 23.65 17.67
CA ASP A 661 -3.39 24.13 16.77
C ASP A 661 -1.96 23.81 17.30
N GLY A 662 -1.85 23.54 18.60
CA GLY A 662 -0.60 23.19 19.28
C GLY A 662 -0.17 21.74 19.09
N LYS A 663 -1.06 20.83 18.64
CA LYS A 663 -0.75 19.39 18.49
C LYS A 663 0.39 19.14 17.51
N VAL A 664 0.43 19.87 16.39
CA VAL A 664 1.53 19.80 15.40
C VAL A 664 2.88 20.15 16.02
N THR A 665 2.91 21.17 16.88
CA THR A 665 4.13 21.57 17.60
C THR A 665 4.56 20.53 18.62
N ALA A 666 3.60 19.91 19.32
CA ALA A 666 3.87 18.80 20.23
C ALA A 666 4.47 17.59 19.50
N VAL A 667 3.91 17.22 18.34
CA VAL A 667 4.45 16.17 17.47
C VAL A 667 5.89 16.50 17.05
N LYS A 668 6.15 17.72 16.56
CA LYS A 668 7.52 18.17 16.18
C LYS A 668 8.51 18.08 17.34
N ARG A 669 8.09 18.44 18.56
CA ARG A 669 8.92 18.32 19.76
C ARG A 669 9.29 16.86 20.03
N LEU A 670 8.31 15.95 19.98
CA LEU A 670 8.53 14.53 20.26
C LEU A 670 9.36 13.82 19.17
N LYS A 671 9.32 14.28 17.92
CA LYS A 671 10.20 13.80 16.83
C LYS A 671 11.69 13.98 17.14
N GLY A 672 12.05 14.87 18.06
CA GLY A 672 13.43 15.01 18.56
C GLY A 672 13.98 13.75 19.24
N MET A 673 13.11 12.83 19.67
CA MET A 673 13.48 11.56 20.31
C MET A 673 13.67 10.41 19.31
N GLY A 674 13.37 10.64 18.02
CA GLY A 674 13.45 9.67 16.94
C GLY A 674 12.17 9.61 16.11
N PRO A 675 12.14 8.78 15.04
CA PRO A 675 10.97 8.68 14.17
C PRO A 675 9.71 8.34 14.96
N LEU A 676 8.65 9.10 14.72
CA LEU A 676 7.44 9.10 15.55
C LEU A 676 6.21 8.63 14.77
N ALA A 677 5.49 7.70 15.37
CA ALA A 677 4.12 7.36 14.98
C ALA A 677 3.13 8.17 15.83
N TYR A 678 2.19 8.86 15.21
CA TYR A 678 1.09 9.53 15.92
C TYR A 678 -0.20 8.75 15.73
N VAL A 679 -0.94 8.54 16.81
CA VAL A 679 -2.18 7.76 16.83
C VAL A 679 -3.34 8.65 17.30
N GLY A 680 -4.39 8.76 16.49
CA GLY A 680 -5.57 9.58 16.79
C GLY A 680 -6.83 9.07 16.09
N ASP A 681 -7.99 9.62 16.43
CA ASP A 681 -9.31 9.18 15.94
C ASP A 681 -10.16 10.31 15.33
N GLY A 682 -9.82 11.60 15.55
CA GLY A 682 -10.68 12.73 15.21
C GLY A 682 -10.24 13.61 14.03
N ILE A 683 -11.16 14.45 13.56
CA ILE A 683 -10.89 15.56 12.60
C ILE A 683 -9.78 16.48 13.14
N ASN A 684 -9.82 16.73 14.45
CA ASN A 684 -8.86 17.61 15.14
C ASN A 684 -7.42 17.05 15.13
N ASP A 685 -7.26 15.77 14.79
CA ASP A 685 -5.97 15.08 14.74
C ASP A 685 -5.39 15.01 13.33
N ALA A 686 -6.17 15.33 12.29
CA ALA A 686 -5.71 15.24 10.90
C ALA A 686 -4.39 16.02 10.64
N PRO A 687 -4.21 17.26 11.14
CA PRO A 687 -2.92 17.96 10.99
C PRO A 687 -1.75 17.27 11.70
N ALA A 688 -1.99 16.67 12.86
CA ALA A 688 -0.97 15.96 13.63
C ALA A 688 -0.61 14.60 13.00
N LEU A 689 -1.61 13.89 12.46
CA LEU A 689 -1.44 12.65 11.68
C LEU A 689 -0.57 12.89 10.44
N ALA A 690 -0.80 13.99 9.72
CA ALA A 690 -0.05 14.33 8.51
C ALA A 690 1.40 14.81 8.80
N GLU A 691 1.66 15.41 9.97
CA GLU A 691 3.00 15.87 10.37
C GLU A 691 3.90 14.74 10.92
N ALA A 692 3.29 13.69 11.47
CA ALA A 692 4.01 12.54 12.00
C ALA A 692 4.85 11.83 10.91
N ASP A 693 5.87 11.08 11.31
CA ASP A 693 6.60 10.26 10.33
C ASP A 693 5.73 9.09 9.84
N VAL A 694 4.80 8.65 10.68
CA VAL A 694 3.68 7.79 10.31
C VAL A 694 2.42 8.19 11.08
N GLY A 695 1.34 8.54 10.38
CA GLY A 695 0.03 8.75 11.00
C GLY A 695 -0.78 7.45 11.08
N LEU A 696 -1.35 7.14 12.24
CA LEU A 696 -2.26 6.01 12.45
C LEU A 696 -3.64 6.49 12.92
N ALA A 697 -4.66 6.26 12.10
CA ALA A 697 -6.04 6.54 12.50
C ALA A 697 -6.67 5.32 13.18
N VAL A 698 -7.42 5.51 14.27
CA VAL A 698 -8.12 4.45 15.01
C VAL A 698 -9.63 4.50 14.76
N GLY A 699 -10.24 3.34 14.47
CA GLY A 699 -11.69 3.13 14.53
C GLY A 699 -12.49 3.77 13.40
N THR A 700 -13.70 4.22 13.73
CA THR A 700 -14.64 4.93 12.83
C THR A 700 -14.25 6.39 12.62
N GLY A 701 -12.95 6.68 12.57
CA GLY A 701 -12.45 8.03 12.39
C GLY A 701 -13.16 8.69 11.21
N THR A 702 -13.43 9.99 11.33
CA THR A 702 -14.08 10.75 10.25
C THR A 702 -13.32 10.58 8.94
N ASP A 703 -14.00 10.68 7.79
CA ASP A 703 -13.38 10.53 6.46
C ASP A 703 -12.08 11.36 6.33
N ILE A 704 -12.02 12.52 6.97
CA ILE A 704 -10.84 13.41 7.02
C ILE A 704 -9.65 12.77 7.76
N ALA A 705 -9.87 12.14 8.92
CA ALA A 705 -8.83 11.45 9.67
C ALA A 705 -8.35 10.20 8.91
N ILE A 706 -9.29 9.50 8.29
CA ILE A 706 -8.99 8.41 7.36
C ILE A 706 -8.21 8.93 6.17
N GLU A 707 -8.43 10.12 5.62
CA GLU A 707 -7.63 10.64 4.50
C GLU A 707 -6.25 11.17 4.92
N ALA A 708 -6.08 11.64 6.15
CA ALA A 708 -4.83 12.20 6.64
C ALA A 708 -3.82 11.15 7.10
N ALA A 709 -4.26 9.99 7.62
CA ALA A 709 -3.36 8.97 8.17
C ALA A 709 -2.57 8.22 7.09
N ASP A 710 -1.53 7.46 7.44
CA ASP A 710 -0.84 6.54 6.53
C ASP A 710 -1.28 5.09 6.73
N VAL A 711 -1.70 4.77 7.96
CA VAL A 711 -2.25 3.48 8.38
C VAL A 711 -3.61 3.72 9.06
N VAL A 712 -4.59 2.89 8.75
CA VAL A 712 -5.93 2.95 9.32
C VAL A 712 -6.20 1.66 10.05
N LEU A 713 -6.58 1.76 11.32
CA LEU A 713 -6.95 0.64 12.17
C LEU A 713 -8.46 0.55 12.21
N MET A 714 -9.01 -0.54 11.67
CA MET A 714 -10.45 -0.72 11.55
C MET A 714 -11.10 -0.85 12.93
N SER A 715 -10.53 -1.67 13.81
CA SER A 715 -11.06 -1.84 15.17
C SER A 715 -10.63 -0.70 16.09
N GLY A 716 -11.47 -0.35 17.07
CA GLY A 716 -11.10 0.55 18.17
C GLY A 716 -10.05 0.00 19.15
N ARG A 717 -9.54 -1.22 18.93
CA ARG A 717 -8.54 -1.89 19.78
C ARG A 717 -7.17 -1.26 19.57
N LEU A 718 -6.61 -0.72 20.65
CA LEU A 718 -5.28 -0.12 20.64
C LEU A 718 -4.15 -1.13 20.39
N THR A 719 -4.36 -2.42 20.67
CA THR A 719 -3.40 -3.48 20.36
C THR A 719 -3.13 -3.61 18.86
N ALA A 720 -4.04 -3.15 18.00
CA ALA A 720 -3.82 -3.10 16.56
C ALA A 720 -2.63 -2.19 16.16
N VAL A 721 -2.28 -1.19 16.99
CA VAL A 721 -1.09 -0.35 16.80
C VAL A 721 0.19 -1.17 16.92
N SER A 722 0.31 -1.96 18.00
CA SER A 722 1.45 -2.86 18.18
C SER A 722 1.51 -3.95 17.11
N ASP A 723 0.35 -4.47 16.68
CA ASP A 723 0.26 -5.47 15.62
C ASP A 723 0.75 -4.91 14.28
N ALA A 724 0.33 -3.68 13.94
CA ALA A 724 0.77 -2.99 12.73
C ALA A 724 2.29 -2.81 12.69
N ILE A 725 2.89 -2.36 13.80
CA ILE A 725 4.33 -2.17 13.94
C ILE A 725 5.07 -3.52 13.87
N ALA A 726 4.57 -4.55 14.54
CA ALA A 726 5.16 -5.88 14.53
C ALA A 726 5.12 -6.51 13.13
N LEU A 727 4.00 -6.37 12.42
CA LEU A 727 3.82 -6.83 11.05
C LEU A 727 4.75 -6.08 10.08
N SER A 728 4.88 -4.76 10.23
CA SER A 728 5.82 -3.94 9.48
C SER A 728 7.26 -4.40 9.69
N LYS A 729 7.70 -4.59 10.95
CA LYS A 729 9.02 -5.15 11.29
C LYS A 729 9.24 -6.54 10.68
N ALA A 730 8.25 -7.42 10.76
CA ALA A 730 8.32 -8.77 10.19
C ALA A 730 8.44 -8.75 8.66
N THR A 731 7.65 -7.91 8.00
CA THR A 731 7.65 -7.75 6.53
C THR A 731 8.99 -7.18 6.05
N MET A 732 9.51 -6.12 6.70
CA MET A 732 10.82 -5.55 6.34
C MET A 732 11.99 -6.51 6.61
N ARG A 733 11.89 -7.36 7.64
CA ARG A 733 12.86 -8.44 7.87
C ARG A 733 12.79 -9.48 6.76
N ASN A 734 11.57 -9.86 6.33
CA ASN A 734 11.37 -10.80 5.24
C ASN A 734 11.94 -10.29 3.91
N ILE A 735 11.68 -9.01 3.57
CA ILE A 735 12.25 -8.35 2.38
C ILE A 735 13.79 -8.41 2.43
N ARG A 736 14.41 -8.03 3.56
CA ARG A 736 15.87 -8.09 3.71
C ARG A 736 16.43 -9.51 3.54
N GLN A 737 15.76 -10.52 4.09
CA GLN A 737 16.13 -11.91 3.89
C GLN A 737 16.05 -12.31 2.42
N ASN A 738 14.93 -11.99 1.76
CA ASN A 738 14.71 -12.34 0.36
C ASN A 738 15.72 -11.65 -0.56
N LEU A 739 16.04 -10.38 -0.32
CA LEU A 739 17.07 -9.67 -1.07
C LEU A 739 18.47 -10.26 -0.80
N PHE A 740 18.81 -10.54 0.45
CA PHE A 740 20.08 -11.20 0.78
C PHE A 740 20.23 -12.52 0.01
N TRP A 741 19.23 -13.39 0.07
CA TRP A 741 19.23 -14.67 -0.63
C TRP A 741 19.18 -14.51 -2.15
N ALA A 742 18.51 -13.48 -2.67
CA ALA A 742 18.48 -13.19 -4.10
C ALA A 742 19.81 -12.67 -4.66
N PHE A 743 20.75 -12.21 -3.82
CA PHE A 743 22.07 -11.74 -4.26
C PHE A 743 23.21 -12.69 -3.91
N ILE A 744 23.20 -13.28 -2.71
CA ILE A 744 24.36 -13.99 -2.17
C ILE A 744 24.75 -15.20 -3.03
N TYR A 745 23.77 -15.96 -3.54
CA TYR A 745 24.07 -17.12 -4.38
C TYR A 745 24.68 -16.71 -5.73
N ASN A 746 24.18 -15.64 -6.37
CA ASN A 746 24.77 -15.13 -7.60
C ASN A 746 26.21 -14.65 -7.34
N ALA A 747 26.41 -13.86 -6.29
CA ALA A 747 27.72 -13.33 -5.93
C ALA A 747 28.76 -14.43 -5.68
N LEU A 748 28.36 -15.55 -5.06
CA LEU A 748 29.22 -16.69 -4.81
C LEU A 748 29.45 -17.56 -6.07
N LEU A 749 28.42 -17.76 -6.90
CA LEU A 749 28.49 -18.69 -8.03
C LEU A 749 28.99 -18.06 -9.34
N ILE A 750 28.96 -16.73 -9.49
CA ILE A 750 29.56 -16.04 -10.66
C ILE A 750 31.07 -16.32 -10.74
N PRO A 751 31.88 -16.16 -9.68
CA PRO A 751 33.31 -16.51 -9.72
C PRO A 751 33.54 -18.00 -10.02
N VAL A 752 32.69 -18.89 -9.48
CA VAL A 752 32.77 -20.32 -9.74
C VAL A 752 32.47 -20.63 -11.21
N ALA A 753 31.46 -19.98 -11.80
CA ALA A 753 31.13 -20.07 -13.22
C ALA A 753 32.22 -19.47 -14.12
N ALA A 754 32.87 -18.40 -13.67
CA ALA A 754 34.02 -17.83 -14.35
C ALA A 754 35.26 -18.74 -14.29
N GLY A 755 35.23 -19.76 -13.43
CA GLY A 755 36.27 -20.78 -13.33
C GLY A 755 37.31 -20.55 -12.23
N ALA A 756 37.02 -19.71 -11.23
CA ALA A 756 37.96 -19.41 -10.15
C ALA A 756 38.40 -20.65 -9.34
N LEU A 757 37.59 -21.71 -9.30
CA LEU A 757 37.92 -22.96 -8.61
C LEU A 757 38.67 -23.98 -9.50
N TRP A 758 38.75 -23.73 -10.81
CA TRP A 758 39.33 -24.70 -11.74
C TRP A 758 40.84 -24.90 -11.55
N PRO A 759 41.69 -23.86 -11.34
CA PRO A 759 43.13 -24.05 -11.21
C PRO A 759 43.55 -24.92 -10.01
N ALA A 760 42.78 -24.89 -8.93
CA ALA A 760 43.10 -25.60 -7.70
C ALA A 760 42.34 -26.94 -7.55
N PHE A 761 41.12 -27.05 -8.09
CA PHE A 761 40.24 -28.19 -7.84
C PHE A 761 39.69 -28.85 -9.13
N GLY A 762 39.92 -28.26 -10.30
CA GLY A 762 39.35 -28.74 -11.57
C GLY A 762 37.82 -28.58 -11.67
N ILE A 763 37.21 -27.77 -10.81
CA ILE A 763 35.74 -27.60 -10.74
C ILE A 763 35.30 -26.43 -11.63
N LEU A 764 34.35 -26.70 -12.54
CA LEU A 764 33.62 -25.70 -13.34
C LEU A 764 32.12 -25.81 -13.08
N LEU A 765 31.41 -24.67 -13.11
CA LEU A 765 29.96 -24.67 -12.98
C LEU A 765 29.30 -24.99 -14.32
N SER A 766 28.59 -26.11 -14.40
CA SER A 766 27.75 -26.38 -15.58
C SER A 766 26.62 -25.35 -15.67
N PRO A 767 26.32 -24.81 -16.87
CA PRO A 767 25.14 -23.98 -17.15
C PRO A 767 23.82 -24.54 -16.61
N ILE A 768 23.70 -25.86 -16.50
CA ILE A 768 22.48 -26.54 -16.03
C ILE A 768 22.32 -26.40 -14.52
N PHE A 769 23.39 -26.60 -13.76
CA PHE A 769 23.38 -26.36 -12.32
C PHE A 769 23.18 -24.88 -12.01
N ALA A 770 23.72 -23.99 -12.84
CA ALA A 770 23.41 -22.56 -12.77
C ALA A 770 21.91 -22.29 -12.94
N ALA A 771 21.28 -22.87 -13.97
CA ALA A 771 19.84 -22.74 -14.21
C ALA A 771 18.99 -23.35 -13.09
N GLY A 772 19.38 -24.49 -12.54
CA GLY A 772 18.73 -25.10 -11.38
C GLY A 772 18.83 -24.24 -10.12
N ALA A 773 20.01 -23.67 -9.83
CA ALA A 773 20.22 -22.78 -8.69
C ALA A 773 19.31 -21.54 -8.74
N MET A 774 19.11 -20.97 -9.93
CA MET A 774 18.18 -19.86 -10.14
C MET A 774 16.72 -20.23 -9.82
N ALA A 775 16.26 -21.40 -10.30
CA ALA A 775 14.90 -21.87 -10.02
C ALA A 775 14.68 -22.07 -8.51
N LEU A 776 15.67 -22.67 -7.83
CA LEU A 776 15.64 -22.87 -6.39
C LEU A 776 15.64 -21.55 -5.60
N SER A 777 16.43 -20.56 -6.04
CA SER A 777 16.46 -19.22 -5.43
C SER A 777 15.09 -18.55 -5.48
N SER A 778 14.42 -18.59 -6.64
CA SER A 778 13.05 -18.06 -6.81
C SER A 778 12.05 -18.77 -5.90
N VAL A 779 12.11 -20.12 -5.82
CA VAL A 779 11.25 -20.90 -4.92
C VAL A 779 11.50 -20.55 -3.46
N PHE A 780 12.76 -20.41 -3.06
CA PHE A 780 13.13 -20.04 -1.69
C PHE A 780 12.58 -18.66 -1.31
N VAL A 781 12.81 -17.65 -2.16
CA VAL A 781 12.33 -16.28 -1.93
C VAL A 781 10.80 -16.23 -1.82
N LEU A 782 10.09 -16.90 -2.74
CA LEU A 782 8.64 -16.98 -2.70
C LEU A 782 8.13 -17.73 -1.46
N GLY A 783 8.74 -18.87 -1.14
CA GLY A 783 8.41 -19.66 0.05
C GLY A 783 8.61 -18.87 1.33
N ASN A 784 9.70 -18.11 1.43
CA ASN A 784 9.98 -17.25 2.57
C ASN A 784 8.98 -16.09 2.67
N ALA A 785 8.61 -15.45 1.55
CA ALA A 785 7.58 -14.41 1.53
C ALA A 785 6.21 -14.93 2.00
N LEU A 786 5.82 -16.13 1.56
CA LEU A 786 4.54 -16.75 1.94
C LEU A 786 4.44 -17.10 3.44
N ARG A 787 5.55 -17.17 4.17
CA ARG A 787 5.53 -17.36 5.64
C ARG A 787 4.80 -16.21 6.36
N LEU A 788 4.79 -15.01 5.78
CA LEU A 788 4.05 -13.86 6.34
C LEU A 788 2.54 -14.09 6.39
N ARG A 789 1.96 -14.99 5.59
CA ARG A 789 0.51 -15.36 5.70
C ARG A 789 0.17 -15.97 7.06
N ARG A 790 1.14 -16.63 7.70
CA ARG A 790 0.98 -17.25 9.02
C ARG A 790 1.41 -16.31 10.15
N PHE A 791 1.64 -15.04 9.85
CA PHE A 791 1.96 -14.07 10.88
C PHE A 791 0.78 -13.93 11.83
N THR A 792 1.02 -14.26 13.08
CA THR A 792 0.17 -13.90 14.21
C THR A 792 0.96 -12.89 15.02
N ALA A 793 0.28 -11.83 15.47
CA ALA A 793 0.86 -11.01 16.51
C ALA A 793 1.16 -11.90 17.72
N ALA A 794 2.24 -11.63 18.45
CA ALA A 794 2.52 -12.35 19.68
C ALA A 794 1.33 -12.12 20.62
N GLU A 795 0.61 -13.19 20.97
CA GLU A 795 -0.38 -13.13 22.04
C GLU A 795 0.32 -12.56 23.29
N ALA A 796 -0.28 -11.50 23.84
CA ALA A 796 0.25 -10.76 24.96
C ALA A 796 0.25 -11.59 26.25
#